data_AF-A0A9P5BJZ1-F1
#
_entry.id   AF-A0A9P5BJZ1-F1
#
_cell.length_a   1.000
_cell.length_b   1.000
_cell.length_c   1.000
_cell.angle_alpha   90.00
_cell.angle_beta   90.00
_cell.angle_gamma   90.00
#
_symmetry.space_group_name_H-M   'P 1'
#
loop_
_entity.id
_entity.type
_entity.pdbx_description
1 polymer ?
#
loop_
_entity_poly.entity_id
_entity_poly.type
_entity_poly.pdbx_seq_one_letter_code
_entity_poly.pdbx_strand_id
1 'polypeptide(L)'
;MAHDSVIMSACQVTADDIKEVDINVATLGHVRLRHMDTQEIILVPTPSSDPKDPLNWPRWFKTYTAIAVCLAILMCNFLAAGPTLAIVETAQDFFPDWQKTGLDGPIAKTAYFFNCTALFQGLGTLFWMPLINKYGRRPVYVCAFTLYAITAVWCAVAKQYANFLVARIMMGIAAGAGECLAPVTIADMFFLHERGTWTAAYTASLNLGVASGAIIDGFIVRYHPWRYIYYVAIAIIGFVTILVYLTFPETAYVRKPELLAREDANDADGSRCSTKAGAEHAEVRRSLRPTPKVSEFFWSGLKIYNGTFTEESLWKMIVRPVMLLALPNVLWATLVMSVTIGFITAITSNVAPAFATAYGFEAWQSGLAFFAAIIGAFIGMFLGGSFSDWVADIFTRRNGGIREPEFRLPAIMLSVVCGPLALVLYGVGIEHKMHWIVPTIGIGLINFCITQATNISLVYTIDCYRPIAGEIVVTQLAFKSAFGFLLGFYTNPWVNEAGYQAAYGIMAAICGGVLIFWIPLFFWGHKIRVATLSWSIMKYAHWDIDREMRVTTIHSQSEYHDLIKKHHFVILFATATWCSRCREIKRLYEKHAYESSSCDPEELVFAEFDTDEIPALDDGLGIRSIPQFFLTENADTVAPILSMSQPQLDIKALRAKFPALQQDQVFLDNAGGSQILGAAADSIRDYLITSNVQMGASYSVGKLSATKVNKGYEAAARYINALPDEIVYGASSTQLLRNLSLGLTFAQGDEIIVSTLDHEANIAQWLDLGERQGLNIKWWTPEGQGNNPKLTVESLKPLLTGRTRFLALTHCTNILGSIHDVKAIAAAAHEYPNVLVCVDGVAYAPHRPIDVKDLGVDFYCLSWYKVFGPHIAMLYGSREAQKQLRPIGHYFNPAESLSDKAGFSAGSYELIASISVVVDHLLAESWDKSIQQETEIQKLLLDYLTKREDATIYGEPSSDPSKRLPIISFTIDGWNSRSVVAAIEANSNLGLKHGHFYSHRLVKEVLDLDTTDGVVRVSMAHYNTLEEIQAVIDTLQNIIVKR
;
A
#
# COMPACT_ATOMS: atom_id res chain seq x y z
N MET A 1 -42.78 -27.78 26.98
CA MET A 1 -42.89 -27.09 28.28
C MET A 1 -41.49 -26.80 28.78
N ALA A 2 -41.29 -25.56 29.22
CA ALA A 2 -40.35 -25.10 30.26
C ALA A 2 -38.84 -25.28 30.06
N HIS A 3 -38.18 -24.14 29.78
CA HIS A 3 -37.27 -23.41 30.68
C HIS A 3 -36.25 -24.15 31.58
N ASP A 4 -35.03 -23.58 31.50
CA ASP A 4 -34.01 -23.38 32.53
C ASP A 4 -33.18 -24.56 33.06
N SER A 5 -31.91 -24.59 32.65
CA SER A 5 -30.73 -24.27 33.49
C SER A 5 -29.51 -25.11 33.10
N VAL A 6 -28.37 -24.47 32.82
CA VAL A 6 -27.07 -24.64 33.51
C VAL A 6 -26.04 -23.65 32.93
N ILE A 7 -25.31 -23.07 33.87
CA ILE A 7 -24.37 -21.94 33.81
C ILE A 7 -22.95 -22.39 33.45
N MET A 8 -22.22 -21.49 32.77
CA MET A 8 -20.76 -21.30 32.58
C MET A 8 -19.75 -22.33 33.14
N SER A 9 -18.70 -22.60 32.33
CA SER A 9 -17.31 -22.58 32.83
C SER A 9 -16.43 -21.74 31.90
N ALA A 10 -15.80 -20.72 32.51
CA ALA A 10 -14.97 -19.69 31.90
C ALA A 10 -13.61 -20.21 31.40
N CYS A 11 -13.11 -19.64 30.30
CA CYS A 11 -11.67 -19.37 30.20
C CYS A 11 -11.48 -17.92 30.65
N GLN A 12 -10.87 -17.76 31.83
CA GLN A 12 -10.52 -16.48 32.41
C GLN A 12 -9.53 -15.76 31.49
N VAL A 13 -9.96 -14.65 30.89
CA VAL A 13 -9.02 -13.56 30.61
C VAL A 13 -9.12 -12.64 31.82
N THR A 14 -8.09 -12.65 32.65
CA THR A 14 -8.01 -11.81 33.85
C THR A 14 -7.94 -10.35 33.45
N ALA A 15 -8.52 -9.46 34.28
CA ALA A 15 -8.49 -8.00 34.09
C ALA A 15 -7.08 -7.38 34.10
N ASP A 16 -6.04 -8.19 34.35
CA ASP A 16 -4.63 -7.78 34.22
C ASP A 16 -4.04 -8.01 32.81
N ASP A 17 -4.72 -8.76 31.93
CA ASP A 17 -4.27 -9.01 30.54
C ASP A 17 -4.73 -7.94 29.55
N ILE A 18 -5.54 -6.98 30.02
CA ILE A 18 -5.95 -5.79 29.27
C ILE A 18 -5.15 -4.59 29.79
N LYS A 19 -3.82 -4.62 29.62
CA LYS A 19 -3.02 -3.40 29.69
C LYS A 19 -2.97 -2.75 28.31
N GLU A 20 -3.68 -1.62 28.22
CA GLU A 20 -3.47 -0.53 27.27
C GLU A 20 -3.41 -0.93 25.79
N VAL A 21 -4.57 -1.10 25.17
CA VAL A 21 -4.69 -0.79 23.74
C VAL A 21 -5.37 0.57 23.64
N ASP A 22 -4.55 1.62 23.67
CA ASP A 22 -4.91 3.00 23.39
C ASP A 22 -5.45 3.10 21.96
N ILE A 23 -6.76 3.24 21.80
CA ILE A 23 -7.40 3.51 20.50
C ILE A 23 -8.13 4.84 20.60
N ASN A 24 -7.43 5.91 20.22
CA ASN A 24 -7.91 7.12 19.52
C ASN A 24 -7.08 8.33 19.91
N VAL A 25 -6.05 8.67 19.12
CA VAL A 25 -5.79 10.09 18.84
C VAL A 25 -5.13 10.27 17.47
N ALA A 26 -5.82 11.03 16.59
CA ALA A 26 -5.32 11.82 15.46
C ALA A 26 -4.23 11.19 14.57
N THR A 27 -4.49 11.03 13.28
CA THR A 27 -3.48 10.59 12.29
C THR A 27 -2.43 11.67 11.98
N LEU A 28 -1.74 12.17 13.00
CA LEU A 28 -0.45 12.87 12.87
C LEU A 28 0.68 11.88 12.99
N GLY A 29 1.30 11.59 11.84
CA GLY A 29 2.48 10.74 11.75
C GLY A 29 2.22 9.25 11.94
N HIS A 30 1.03 8.85 12.41
CA HIS A 30 0.58 7.47 12.49
C HIS A 30 0.28 6.92 11.10
N VAL A 31 1.12 6.00 10.65
CA VAL A 31 0.93 5.36 9.34
C VAL A 31 1.05 3.86 9.50
N ARG A 32 0.04 3.16 8.98
CA ARG A 32 0.12 1.71 8.84
C ARG A 32 1.17 1.41 7.77
N LEU A 33 2.33 0.99 8.24
CA LEU A 33 3.49 0.67 7.41
C LEU A 33 3.52 -0.80 7.01
N ARG A 34 2.75 -1.64 7.71
CA ARG A 34 2.63 -3.07 7.42
C ARG A 34 1.16 -3.45 7.28
N HIS A 35 0.86 -4.21 6.24
CA HIS A 35 -0.50 -4.71 6.03
C HIS A 35 -0.90 -5.62 7.22
N MET A 36 -2.14 -5.49 7.72
CA MET A 36 -2.58 -6.15 8.96
C MET A 36 -2.39 -7.67 8.92
N ASP A 37 -2.60 -8.26 7.75
CA ASP A 37 -2.66 -9.72 7.61
C ASP A 37 -1.38 -10.33 7.00
N THR A 38 -0.64 -9.60 6.16
CA THR A 38 0.54 -10.13 5.44
C THR A 38 1.89 -9.70 6.04
N GLN A 39 1.91 -8.72 6.95
CA GLN A 39 3.12 -8.05 7.44
C GLN A 39 4.01 -7.43 6.34
N GLU A 40 3.59 -7.43 5.07
CA GLU A 40 4.31 -6.82 3.94
C GLU A 40 4.32 -5.29 4.10
N ILE A 41 5.43 -4.66 3.67
CA ILE A 41 5.63 -3.22 3.82
C ILE A 41 4.76 -2.47 2.78
N ILE A 42 3.86 -1.63 3.27
CA ILE A 42 3.06 -0.74 2.42
C ILE A 42 3.97 0.40 1.95
N LEU A 43 4.05 0.59 0.63
CA LEU A 43 4.82 1.67 0.02
C LEU A 43 4.10 3.01 0.25
N VAL A 44 4.71 3.87 1.06
CA VAL A 44 4.18 5.21 1.38
C VAL A 44 5.24 6.25 1.01
N PRO A 45 4.96 7.25 0.16
CA PRO A 45 3.73 7.48 -0.60
C PRO A 45 3.51 6.46 -1.72
N THR A 46 2.27 6.28 -2.16
CA THR A 46 1.93 5.47 -3.33
C THR A 46 2.49 6.14 -4.61
N PRO A 47 3.21 5.41 -5.48
CA PRO A 47 3.75 5.97 -6.72
C PRO A 47 2.64 6.21 -7.76
N SER A 48 2.72 7.30 -8.53
CA SER A 48 1.78 7.54 -9.66
C SER A 48 2.07 6.66 -10.87
N SER A 49 1.26 6.74 -11.93
CA SER A 49 1.62 6.15 -13.22
C SER A 49 2.43 7.08 -14.13
N ASP A 50 2.42 8.41 -13.89
CA ASP A 50 3.29 9.37 -14.62
C ASP A 50 4.79 8.97 -14.57
N PRO A 51 5.45 8.76 -15.73
CA PRO A 51 6.90 8.60 -15.86
C PRO A 51 7.77 9.67 -15.18
N LYS A 52 7.23 10.88 -14.97
CA LYS A 52 7.92 11.99 -14.32
C LYS A 52 7.92 11.90 -12.80
N ASP A 53 7.09 11.05 -12.18
CA ASP A 53 7.12 10.84 -10.74
C ASP A 53 8.49 10.24 -10.34
N PRO A 54 9.28 10.94 -9.50
CA PRO A 54 10.58 10.44 -9.06
C PRO A 54 10.52 9.10 -8.31
N LEU A 55 9.35 8.70 -7.78
CA LEU A 55 9.16 7.38 -7.17
C LEU A 55 9.25 6.24 -8.20
N ASN A 56 9.00 6.50 -9.49
CA ASN A 56 9.07 5.52 -10.57
C ASN A 56 10.47 5.37 -11.19
N TRP A 57 11.44 6.20 -10.80
CA TRP A 57 12.78 6.17 -11.39
C TRP A 57 13.53 4.85 -11.11
N PRO A 58 14.38 4.39 -12.05
CA PRO A 58 15.16 3.17 -11.85
C PRO A 58 16.10 3.33 -10.65
N ARG A 59 16.26 2.25 -9.85
CA ARG A 59 17.03 2.28 -8.59
C ARG A 59 18.44 2.84 -8.75
N TRP A 60 19.15 2.49 -9.82
CA TRP A 60 20.50 3.01 -10.07
C TRP A 60 20.53 4.53 -10.24
N PHE A 61 19.50 5.10 -10.87
CA PHE A 61 19.39 6.54 -11.10
C PHE A 61 19.01 7.26 -9.81
N LYS A 62 18.12 6.67 -9.00
CA LYS A 62 17.83 7.18 -7.66
C LYS A 62 19.08 7.20 -6.77
N THR A 63 19.85 6.12 -6.77
CA THR A 63 21.11 6.01 -6.04
C THR A 63 22.15 6.99 -6.57
N TYR A 64 22.29 7.14 -7.90
CA TYR A 64 23.17 8.13 -8.52
C TYR A 64 22.83 9.55 -8.04
N THR A 65 21.58 9.97 -8.17
CA THR A 65 21.14 11.31 -7.78
C THR A 65 21.32 11.53 -6.27
N ALA A 66 21.01 10.53 -5.43
CA ALA A 66 21.25 10.61 -3.99
C ALA A 66 22.75 10.77 -3.65
N ILE A 67 23.64 10.02 -4.30
CA ILE A 67 25.09 10.14 -4.14
C ILE A 67 25.58 11.50 -4.63
N ALA A 68 25.07 11.99 -5.76
CA ALA A 68 25.47 13.27 -6.32
C ALA A 68 25.03 14.44 -5.42
N VAL A 69 23.83 14.39 -4.85
CA VAL A 69 23.34 15.33 -3.83
C VAL A 69 24.20 15.25 -2.57
N CYS A 70 24.59 14.05 -2.14
CA CYS A 70 25.52 13.83 -1.02
C CYS A 70 26.92 14.41 -1.31
N LEU A 71 27.42 14.31 -2.54
CA LEU A 71 28.67 14.94 -2.94
C LEU A 71 28.54 16.48 -2.95
N ALA A 72 27.41 16.99 -3.41
CA ALA A 72 27.12 18.41 -3.46
C ALA A 72 27.08 19.03 -2.05
N ILE A 73 26.42 18.37 -1.09
CA ILE A 73 26.40 18.81 0.31
C ILE A 73 27.77 18.70 0.99
N LEU A 74 28.53 17.65 0.66
CA LEU A 74 29.89 17.47 1.14
C LEU A 74 30.74 18.68 0.72
N MET A 75 30.60 19.14 -0.53
CA MET A 75 31.28 20.34 -1.01
C MET A 75 30.81 21.63 -0.33
N CYS A 76 29.51 21.81 -0.12
CA CYS A 76 29.01 23.00 0.58
C CYS A 76 29.65 23.16 1.98
N ASN A 77 29.83 22.05 2.70
CA ASN A 77 30.44 22.04 4.03
C ASN A 77 31.97 22.07 4.02
N PHE A 78 32.59 21.60 2.93
CA PHE A 78 34.05 21.63 2.74
C PHE A 78 34.60 23.05 2.90
N LEU A 79 34.15 24.03 2.09
CA LEU A 79 34.65 25.42 2.21
C LEU A 79 34.07 26.18 3.41
N ALA A 80 32.96 25.71 3.97
CA ALA A 80 32.36 26.35 5.14
C ALA A 80 33.29 26.25 6.35
N ALA A 81 33.75 25.02 6.65
CA ALA A 81 34.53 24.72 7.85
C ALA A 81 35.99 24.33 7.57
N GLY A 82 36.31 23.71 6.44
CA GLY A 82 37.69 23.27 6.12
C GLY A 82 38.76 24.35 6.29
N PRO A 83 38.55 25.57 5.72
CA PRO A 83 39.53 26.65 5.79
C PRO A 83 39.85 27.14 7.22
N THR A 84 39.11 26.70 8.24
CA THR A 84 39.38 27.05 9.65
C THR A 84 40.74 26.56 10.13
N LEU A 85 41.30 25.49 9.57
CA LEU A 85 42.65 25.04 9.93
C LEU A 85 43.75 26.01 9.49
N ALA A 86 43.47 26.82 8.47
CA ALA A 86 44.38 27.85 7.96
C ALA A 86 44.19 29.20 8.67
N ILE A 87 43.53 29.23 9.84
CA ILE A 87 43.17 30.49 10.53
C ILE A 87 44.40 31.31 10.91
N VAL A 88 45.50 30.66 11.29
CA VAL A 88 46.74 31.34 11.69
C VAL A 88 47.39 32.00 10.48
N GLU A 89 47.55 31.26 9.39
CA GLU A 89 48.16 31.73 8.15
C GLU A 89 47.30 32.80 7.47
N THR A 90 45.98 32.66 7.53
CA THR A 90 45.04 33.66 7.02
C THR A 90 45.10 34.95 7.84
N ALA A 91 45.21 34.86 9.17
CA ALA A 91 45.37 36.03 10.03
C ALA A 91 46.68 36.78 9.74
N GLN A 92 47.76 36.04 9.49
CA GLN A 92 49.06 36.62 9.16
C GLN A 92 49.06 37.38 7.81
N ASP A 93 48.32 36.88 6.80
CA ASP A 93 48.21 37.52 5.48
C ASP A 93 47.40 38.83 5.51
N PHE A 94 46.25 38.84 6.21
CA PHE A 94 45.37 40.03 6.25
C PHE A 94 45.78 41.09 7.27
N PHE A 95 46.56 40.73 8.30
CA PHE A 95 46.99 41.63 9.37
C PHE A 95 48.51 41.63 9.55
N PRO A 96 49.30 42.17 8.60
CA PRO A 96 50.76 42.06 8.59
C PRO A 96 51.46 42.64 9.84
N ASP A 97 50.80 43.51 10.62
CA ASP A 97 51.32 44.06 11.88
C ASP A 97 51.25 43.09 13.09
N TRP A 98 50.79 41.85 12.90
CA TRP A 98 50.63 40.83 13.95
C TRP A 98 51.90 40.58 14.78
N GLN A 99 53.09 40.77 14.19
CA GLN A 99 54.38 40.61 14.87
C GLN A 99 54.58 41.61 16.01
N LYS A 100 53.86 42.74 16.00
CA LYS A 100 53.94 43.80 17.03
C LYS A 100 52.80 43.72 18.04
N THR A 101 51.62 43.25 17.64
CA THR A 101 50.39 43.28 18.45
C THR A 101 49.99 41.92 19.05
N GLY A 102 50.67 40.85 18.66
CA GLY A 102 50.25 39.48 18.98
C GLY A 102 49.19 38.94 18.01
N LEU A 103 49.00 37.61 18.04
CA LEU A 103 48.12 36.88 17.11
C LEU A 103 46.67 36.75 17.59
N ASP A 104 46.39 36.93 18.89
CA ASP A 104 45.06 36.66 19.46
C ASP A 104 43.95 37.53 18.84
N GLY A 105 44.20 38.83 18.68
CA GLY A 105 43.25 39.76 18.05
C GLY A 105 43.02 39.47 16.55
N PRO A 106 44.09 39.32 15.73
CA PRO A 106 43.99 38.90 14.34
C PRO A 106 43.28 37.55 14.13
N ILE A 107 43.53 36.54 14.97
CA ILE A 107 42.86 35.24 14.92
C ILE A 107 41.36 35.41 15.19
N ALA A 108 40.99 36.18 16.23
CA ALA A 108 39.59 36.48 16.53
C ALA A 108 38.88 37.20 15.37
N LYS A 109 39.54 38.15 14.70
CA LYS A 109 39.00 38.81 13.49
C LYS A 109 38.89 37.85 12.30
N THR A 110 39.86 36.97 12.11
CA THR A 110 39.84 36.00 11.01
C THR A 110 38.76 34.94 11.21
N ALA A 111 38.42 34.58 12.45
CA ALA A 111 37.31 33.70 12.78
C ALA A 111 35.95 34.20 12.22
N TYR A 112 35.77 35.51 12.01
CA TYR A 112 34.56 36.04 11.36
C TYR A 112 34.37 35.51 9.94
N PHE A 113 35.44 35.25 9.19
CA PHE A 113 35.31 34.68 7.84
C PHE A 113 34.58 33.35 7.87
N PHE A 114 34.88 32.49 8.85
CA PHE A 114 34.29 31.16 8.95
C PHE A 114 32.93 31.20 9.66
N ASN A 115 32.85 31.90 10.80
CA ASN A 115 31.62 32.02 11.58
C ASN A 115 30.51 32.68 10.77
N CYS A 116 30.78 33.80 10.08
CA CYS A 116 29.76 34.43 9.22
C CYS A 116 29.36 33.53 8.06
N THR A 117 30.28 32.77 7.46
CA THR A 117 29.92 31.80 6.41
C THR A 117 28.94 30.76 6.93
N ALA A 118 29.24 30.15 8.08
CA ALA A 118 28.38 29.15 8.71
C ALA A 118 27.00 29.74 9.08
N LEU A 119 26.96 30.97 9.63
CA LEU A 119 25.70 31.66 9.95
C LEU A 119 24.83 31.86 8.71
N PHE A 120 25.41 32.42 7.64
CA PHE A 120 24.68 32.70 6.40
C PHE A 120 24.38 31.45 5.58
N GLN A 121 25.09 30.35 5.80
CA GLN A 121 24.73 29.03 5.30
C GLN A 121 23.41 28.55 5.91
N GLY A 122 23.21 28.68 7.23
CA GLY A 122 21.91 28.40 7.83
C GLY A 122 20.84 29.42 7.49
N LEU A 123 21.10 30.71 7.64
CA LEU A 123 20.11 31.76 7.34
C LEU A 123 19.71 31.77 5.87
N GLY A 124 20.61 31.40 4.97
CA GLY A 124 20.33 31.22 3.54
C GLY A 124 19.21 30.21 3.29
N THR A 125 19.03 29.20 4.14
CA THR A 125 17.96 28.20 4.00
C THR A 125 16.56 28.82 4.10
N LEU A 126 16.38 29.88 4.91
CA LEU A 126 15.11 30.63 5.02
C LEU A 126 14.76 31.34 3.71
N PHE A 127 15.76 31.74 2.93
CA PHE A 127 15.59 32.35 1.62
C PHE A 127 15.35 31.30 0.53
N TRP A 128 16.12 30.22 0.53
CA TRP A 128 16.06 29.21 -0.52
C TRP A 128 14.82 28.32 -0.44
N MET A 129 14.34 27.95 0.75
CA MET A 129 13.22 27.01 0.88
C MET A 129 11.90 27.48 0.23
N PRO A 130 11.45 28.73 0.41
CA PRO A 130 10.29 29.25 -0.32
C PRO A 130 10.45 29.13 -1.84
N LEU A 131 11.67 29.37 -2.35
CA LEU A 131 11.97 29.26 -3.77
C LEU A 131 11.95 27.79 -4.24
N ILE A 132 12.42 26.86 -3.40
CA ILE A 132 12.36 25.41 -3.67
C ILE A 132 10.92 24.91 -3.74
N ASN A 133 10.09 25.32 -2.77
CA ASN A 133 8.68 24.95 -2.71
C ASN A 133 7.89 25.55 -3.86
N LYS A 134 8.16 26.82 -4.23
CA LYS A 134 7.42 27.52 -5.28
C LYS A 134 7.86 27.18 -6.69
N TYR A 135 9.16 27.21 -6.97
CA TYR A 135 9.71 27.14 -8.34
C TYR A 135 10.38 25.80 -8.69
N GLY A 136 10.47 24.85 -7.74
CA GLY A 136 11.09 23.54 -7.95
C GLY A 136 12.53 23.45 -7.45
N ARG A 137 13.09 22.24 -7.44
CA ARG A 137 14.40 21.94 -6.84
C ARG A 137 15.53 22.34 -7.80
N ARG A 138 15.35 22.10 -9.10
CA ARG A 138 16.41 22.28 -10.10
C ARG A 138 16.84 23.74 -10.33
N PRO A 139 15.95 24.71 -10.57
CA PRO A 139 16.39 26.10 -10.74
C PRO A 139 17.16 26.62 -9.52
N VAL A 140 16.82 26.14 -8.32
CA VAL A 140 17.54 26.47 -7.09
C VAL A 140 18.91 25.80 -7.04
N TYR A 141 19.03 24.49 -7.36
CA TYR A 141 20.34 23.82 -7.49
C TYR A 141 21.26 24.58 -8.46
N VAL A 142 20.76 24.91 -9.66
CA VAL A 142 21.53 25.59 -10.69
C VAL A 142 21.97 26.99 -10.24
N CYS A 143 21.04 27.78 -9.71
CA CYS A 143 21.32 29.14 -9.24
C CYS A 143 22.34 29.14 -8.08
N ALA A 144 22.11 28.29 -7.07
CA ALA A 144 22.94 28.25 -5.87
C ALA A 144 24.35 27.73 -6.15
N PHE A 145 24.53 26.64 -6.91
CA PHE A 145 25.86 26.13 -7.23
C PHE A 145 26.64 27.04 -8.18
N THR A 146 25.96 27.74 -9.10
CA THR A 146 26.59 28.78 -9.91
C THR A 146 27.08 29.93 -9.04
N LEU A 147 26.25 30.41 -8.11
CA LEU A 147 26.64 31.45 -7.16
C LEU A 147 27.78 30.96 -6.23
N TYR A 148 27.77 29.69 -5.85
CA TYR A 148 28.81 29.08 -5.02
C TYR A 148 30.15 29.01 -5.75
N ALA A 149 30.17 28.62 -7.03
CA ALA A 149 31.36 28.63 -7.87
C ALA A 149 31.92 30.05 -8.07
N ILE A 150 31.05 31.03 -8.35
CA ILE A 150 31.46 32.44 -8.51
C ILE A 150 32.06 32.98 -7.21
N THR A 151 31.43 32.72 -6.07
CA THR A 151 31.90 33.20 -4.77
C THR A 151 33.18 32.50 -4.32
N ALA A 152 33.42 31.23 -4.71
CA ALA A 152 34.70 30.56 -4.51
C ALA A 152 35.84 31.24 -5.31
N VAL A 153 35.60 31.60 -6.58
CA VAL A 153 36.55 32.39 -7.40
C VAL A 153 36.81 33.75 -6.76
N TRP A 154 35.77 34.41 -6.26
CA TRP A 154 35.89 35.69 -5.58
C TRP A 154 36.75 35.58 -4.31
N CYS A 155 36.56 34.53 -3.49
CA CYS A 155 37.38 34.30 -2.31
C CYS A 155 38.86 34.07 -2.66
N ALA A 156 39.17 33.36 -3.75
CA ALA A 156 40.55 33.11 -4.15
C ALA A 156 41.33 34.40 -4.46
N VAL A 157 40.67 35.38 -5.10
CA VAL A 157 41.32 36.62 -5.58
C VAL A 157 41.20 37.82 -4.63
N ALA A 158 40.30 37.78 -3.63
CA ALA A 158 40.07 38.91 -2.73
C ALA A 158 41.25 39.16 -1.79
N LYS A 159 41.78 40.40 -1.81
CA LYS A 159 42.98 40.81 -1.04
C LYS A 159 42.69 41.68 0.18
N GLN A 160 41.51 42.29 0.25
CA GLN A 160 41.10 43.16 1.36
C GLN A 160 40.20 42.40 2.33
N TYR A 161 40.36 42.63 3.64
CA TYR A 161 39.57 41.96 4.69
C TYR A 161 38.06 42.07 4.47
N ALA A 162 37.54 43.28 4.27
CA ALA A 162 36.10 43.51 4.07
C ALA A 162 35.57 42.84 2.80
N ASN A 163 36.34 42.93 1.70
CA ASN A 163 35.99 42.29 0.43
C ASN A 163 35.93 40.75 0.56
N PHE A 164 36.92 40.17 1.25
CA PHE A 164 36.96 38.73 1.50
C PHE A 164 35.82 38.29 2.43
N LEU A 165 35.51 39.06 3.47
CA LEU A 165 34.37 38.78 4.37
C LEU A 165 33.04 38.78 3.61
N VAL A 166 32.80 39.74 2.72
CA VAL A 166 31.59 39.79 1.89
C VAL A 166 31.52 38.58 0.95
N ALA A 167 32.64 38.22 0.31
CA ALA A 167 32.69 37.02 -0.53
C ALA A 167 32.33 35.76 0.25
N ARG A 168 32.83 35.62 1.48
CA ARG A 168 32.53 34.52 2.41
C ARG A 168 31.06 34.51 2.85
N ILE A 169 30.46 35.67 3.13
CA ILE A 169 29.02 35.79 3.45
C ILE A 169 28.16 35.33 2.27
N MET A 170 28.43 35.84 1.07
CA MET A 170 27.71 35.45 -0.14
C MET A 170 27.87 33.96 -0.46
N MET A 171 29.07 33.42 -0.21
CA MET A 171 29.34 31.99 -0.33
C MET A 171 28.52 31.17 0.67
N GLY A 172 28.37 31.64 1.91
CA GLY A 172 27.50 31.02 2.91
C GLY A 172 26.05 30.97 2.42
N ILE A 173 25.50 32.11 1.97
CA ILE A 173 24.13 32.16 1.42
C ILE A 173 23.96 31.14 0.29
N ALA A 174 24.93 31.06 -0.63
CA ALA A 174 24.89 30.11 -1.75
C ALA A 174 24.94 28.65 -1.28
N ALA A 175 25.86 28.32 -0.36
CA ALA A 175 26.01 26.97 0.20
C ALA A 175 24.77 26.51 0.97
N GLY A 176 24.02 27.44 1.58
CA GLY A 176 22.80 27.16 2.33
C GLY A 176 21.71 26.45 1.52
N ALA A 177 21.63 26.69 0.20
CA ALA A 177 20.66 26.01 -0.65
C ALA A 177 20.87 24.49 -0.66
N GLY A 178 22.14 24.04 -0.64
CA GLY A 178 22.47 22.62 -0.64
C GLY A 178 21.92 21.90 0.59
N GLU A 179 21.97 22.55 1.76
CA GLU A 179 21.50 21.96 3.04
C GLU A 179 20.00 21.68 3.05
N CYS A 180 19.16 22.58 2.53
CA CYS A 180 17.72 22.35 2.50
C CYS A 180 17.25 21.52 1.30
N LEU A 181 17.96 21.57 0.17
CA LEU A 181 17.60 20.81 -1.04
C LEU A 181 17.72 19.29 -0.87
N ALA A 182 18.78 18.83 -0.20
CA ALA A 182 19.10 17.40 -0.08
C ALA A 182 18.01 16.55 0.61
N PRO A 183 17.54 16.87 1.83
CA PRO A 183 16.52 16.08 2.51
C PRO A 183 15.17 16.09 1.78
N VAL A 184 14.81 17.22 1.13
CA VAL A 184 13.59 17.33 0.32
C VAL A 184 13.69 16.46 -0.94
N THR A 185 14.85 16.49 -1.61
CA THR A 185 15.11 15.66 -2.80
C THR A 185 15.04 14.17 -2.47
N ILE A 186 15.60 13.75 -1.33
CA ILE A 186 15.53 12.35 -0.85
C ILE A 186 14.06 11.96 -0.55
N ALA A 187 13.30 12.85 0.08
CA ALA A 187 11.89 12.61 0.38
C ALA A 187 11.02 12.46 -0.89
N ASP A 188 11.36 13.18 -1.97
CA ASP A 188 10.65 13.10 -3.26
C ASP A 188 10.85 11.74 -3.96
N MET A 189 12.00 11.08 -3.76
CA MET A 189 12.46 9.92 -4.54
C MET A 189 12.34 8.55 -3.85
N PHE A 190 12.37 8.52 -2.51
CA PHE A 190 12.41 7.28 -1.72
C PHE A 190 11.17 7.08 -0.83
N PHE A 191 10.80 5.83 -0.60
CA PHE A 191 9.65 5.44 0.24
C PHE A 191 9.97 5.55 1.74
N LEU A 192 8.94 5.68 2.58
CA LEU A 192 9.03 5.91 4.03
C LEU A 192 9.98 4.95 4.77
N HIS A 193 10.02 3.68 4.39
CA HIS A 193 10.87 2.66 5.01
C HIS A 193 12.34 2.69 4.53
N GLU A 194 12.63 3.34 3.39
CA GLU A 194 13.99 3.50 2.85
C GLU A 194 14.60 4.88 3.21
N ARG A 195 13.75 5.86 3.52
CA ARG A 195 14.13 7.26 3.76
C ARG A 195 15.13 7.43 4.90
N GLY A 196 15.00 6.67 5.99
CA GLY A 196 15.90 6.80 7.14
C GLY A 196 17.37 6.53 6.77
N THR A 197 17.61 5.54 5.91
CA THR A 197 18.96 5.17 5.43
C THR A 197 19.57 6.24 4.51
N TRP A 198 18.82 6.77 3.54
CA TRP A 198 19.34 7.80 2.64
C TRP A 198 19.48 9.17 3.31
N THR A 199 18.59 9.50 4.26
CA THR A 199 18.74 10.72 5.08
C THR A 199 19.98 10.62 5.98
N ALA A 200 20.31 9.42 6.49
CA ALA A 200 21.55 9.19 7.22
C ALA A 200 22.79 9.41 6.34
N ALA A 201 22.75 8.99 5.07
CA ALA A 201 23.82 9.25 4.11
C ALA A 201 24.04 10.75 3.88
N TYR A 202 22.95 11.53 3.79
CA TYR A 202 23.00 13.00 3.74
C TYR A 202 23.64 13.59 5.01
N THR A 203 23.16 13.20 6.21
CA THR A 203 23.70 13.73 7.48
C THR A 203 25.18 13.37 7.64
N ALA A 204 25.59 12.18 7.23
CA ALA A 204 27.01 11.81 7.25
C ALA A 204 27.82 12.65 6.26
N SER A 205 27.28 12.95 5.07
CA SER A 205 27.95 13.76 4.06
C SER A 205 28.20 15.20 4.52
N LEU A 206 27.31 15.76 5.34
CA LEU A 206 27.51 17.05 6.02
C LEU A 206 28.78 17.01 6.89
N ASN A 207 28.94 15.97 7.72
CA ASN A 207 30.12 15.79 8.57
C ASN A 207 31.39 15.44 7.80
N LEU A 208 31.27 14.59 6.78
CA LEU A 208 32.37 14.24 5.89
C LEU A 208 32.90 15.47 5.16
N GLY A 209 32.06 16.45 4.84
CA GLY A 209 32.49 17.72 4.24
C GLY A 209 33.43 18.49 5.17
N VAL A 210 33.06 18.63 6.44
CA VAL A 210 33.89 19.28 7.46
C VAL A 210 35.20 18.52 7.69
N ALA A 211 35.13 17.19 7.85
CA ALA A 211 36.29 16.36 8.14
C ALA A 211 37.26 16.27 6.95
N SER A 212 36.75 16.10 5.72
CA SER A 212 37.58 16.09 4.51
C SER A 212 38.19 17.47 4.23
N GLY A 213 37.44 18.55 4.48
CA GLY A 213 37.94 19.92 4.48
C GLY A 213 39.16 20.08 5.38
N ALA A 214 39.02 19.70 6.65
CA ALA A 214 40.11 19.74 7.60
C ALA A 214 41.34 18.93 7.13
N ILE A 215 41.16 17.71 6.63
CA ILE A 215 42.31 16.89 6.20
C ILE A 215 43.00 17.50 4.97
N ILE A 216 42.24 17.83 3.93
CA ILE A 216 42.77 18.34 2.66
C ILE A 216 43.42 19.72 2.86
N ASP A 217 42.75 20.62 3.58
CA ASP A 217 43.25 21.97 3.81
C ASP A 217 44.50 21.97 4.69
N GLY A 218 44.58 21.05 5.66
CA GLY A 218 45.80 20.81 6.44
C GLY A 218 47.00 20.47 5.56
N PHE A 219 46.84 19.56 4.58
CA PHE A 219 47.90 19.23 3.63
C PHE A 219 48.22 20.39 2.68
N ILE A 220 47.22 21.14 2.23
CA ILE A 220 47.43 22.30 1.36
C ILE A 220 48.32 23.32 2.06
N VAL A 221 47.99 23.69 3.30
CA VAL A 221 48.74 24.69 4.09
C VAL A 221 50.19 24.26 4.35
N ARG A 222 50.47 22.95 4.39
CA ARG A 222 51.84 22.44 4.57
C ARG A 222 52.78 22.71 3.38
N TYR A 223 52.25 22.66 2.16
CA TYR A 223 53.04 22.71 0.92
C TYR A 223 52.77 23.95 0.06
N HIS A 224 51.64 24.62 0.26
CA HIS A 224 51.16 25.74 -0.53
C HIS A 224 50.56 26.84 0.34
N PRO A 225 50.50 28.10 -0.15
CA PRO A 225 49.79 29.17 0.53
C PRO A 225 48.29 28.85 0.72
N TRP A 226 47.68 29.33 1.82
CA TRP A 226 46.28 29.05 2.17
C TRP A 226 45.26 29.37 1.05
N ARG A 227 45.56 30.30 0.15
CA ARG A 227 44.71 30.63 -1.00
C ARG A 227 44.51 29.44 -1.96
N TYR A 228 45.41 28.46 -1.98
CA TYR A 228 45.26 27.23 -2.77
C TYR A 228 44.07 26.39 -2.34
N ILE A 229 43.58 26.53 -1.10
CA ILE A 229 42.33 25.90 -0.65
C ILE A 229 41.17 26.31 -1.57
N TYR A 230 41.09 27.60 -1.92
CA TYR A 230 40.05 28.12 -2.79
C TYR A 230 40.27 27.71 -4.26
N TYR A 231 41.51 27.62 -4.75
CA TYR A 231 41.78 27.13 -6.10
C TYR A 231 41.39 25.65 -6.28
N VAL A 232 41.71 24.81 -5.30
CA VAL A 232 41.27 23.40 -5.28
C VAL A 232 39.75 23.33 -5.20
N ALA A 233 39.13 24.14 -4.35
CA ALA A 233 37.69 24.17 -4.24
C ALA A 233 37.00 24.67 -5.52
N ILE A 234 37.55 25.64 -6.25
CA ILE A 234 37.02 26.07 -7.55
C ILE A 234 36.97 24.90 -8.54
N ALA A 235 38.01 24.06 -8.59
CA ALA A 235 38.03 22.90 -9.47
C ALA A 235 36.94 21.89 -9.09
N ILE A 236 36.80 21.58 -7.79
CA ILE A 236 35.84 20.57 -7.32
C ILE A 236 34.40 21.09 -7.38
N ILE A 237 34.16 22.32 -6.91
CA ILE A 237 32.84 22.98 -6.98
C ILE A 237 32.45 23.23 -8.43
N GLY A 238 33.39 23.60 -9.30
CA GLY A 238 33.16 23.73 -10.74
C GLY A 238 32.74 22.40 -11.36
N PHE A 239 33.39 21.30 -11.00
CA PHE A 239 33.00 19.96 -11.42
C PHE A 239 31.60 19.58 -10.93
N VAL A 240 31.29 19.80 -9.65
CA VAL A 240 29.94 19.57 -9.09
C VAL A 240 28.90 20.46 -9.76
N THR A 241 29.23 21.71 -10.07
CA THR A 241 28.35 22.64 -10.79
C THR A 241 28.06 22.11 -12.18
N ILE A 242 29.07 21.64 -12.91
CA ILE A 242 28.89 21.00 -14.23
C ILE A 242 27.99 19.75 -14.10
N LEU A 243 28.19 18.91 -13.08
CA LEU A 243 27.31 17.77 -12.82
C LEU A 243 25.87 18.20 -12.55
N VAL A 244 25.64 19.26 -11.77
CA VAL A 244 24.31 19.81 -11.52
C VAL A 244 23.65 20.27 -12.82
N TYR A 245 24.37 20.96 -13.70
CA TYR A 245 23.84 21.37 -15.00
C TYR A 245 23.49 20.20 -15.91
N LEU A 246 24.36 19.19 -15.97
CA LEU A 246 24.26 18.10 -16.94
C LEU A 246 23.40 16.92 -16.47
N THR A 247 23.27 16.70 -15.16
CA THR A 247 22.78 15.41 -14.64
C THR A 247 21.69 15.48 -13.58
N PHE A 248 21.37 16.66 -13.02
CA PHE A 248 20.33 16.79 -12.00
C PHE A 248 18.98 17.13 -12.65
N PRO A 249 18.02 16.19 -12.71
CA PRO A 249 16.66 16.49 -13.16
C PRO A 249 15.83 17.15 -12.06
N GLU A 250 14.69 17.72 -12.44
CA GLU A 250 13.68 18.17 -11.48
C GLU A 250 13.06 16.99 -10.73
N THR A 251 12.96 17.11 -9.40
CA THR A 251 12.41 16.09 -8.49
C THR A 251 11.09 16.56 -7.84
N ALA A 252 10.73 17.84 -7.98
CA ALA A 252 9.43 18.33 -7.55
C ALA A 252 8.30 17.66 -8.33
N TYR A 253 7.39 16.99 -7.63
CA TYR A 253 6.22 16.39 -8.25
C TYR A 253 4.99 16.55 -7.36
N VAL A 254 3.93 17.17 -7.89
CA VAL A 254 2.65 17.36 -7.19
C VAL A 254 1.76 16.17 -7.47
N ARG A 255 1.66 15.27 -6.48
CA ARG A 255 0.79 14.10 -6.50
C ARG A 255 -0.62 14.54 -6.12
N LYS A 256 -1.46 14.89 -7.10
CA LYS A 256 -2.86 15.21 -6.86
C LYS A 256 -3.61 13.91 -6.54
N PRO A 257 -4.21 13.75 -5.35
CA PRO A 257 -4.93 12.52 -4.98
C PRO A 257 -6.02 12.14 -5.97
N GLU A 258 -6.71 13.15 -6.52
CA GLU A 258 -7.76 13.04 -7.53
C GLU A 258 -7.27 12.57 -8.91
N LEU A 259 -5.99 12.81 -9.25
CA LEU A 259 -5.37 12.39 -10.51
C LEU A 259 -4.68 11.03 -10.39
N LEU A 260 -4.18 10.65 -9.22
CA LEU A 260 -3.80 9.26 -8.92
C LEU A 260 -5.02 8.33 -9.05
N ALA A 261 -6.17 8.79 -8.54
CA ALA A 261 -7.46 8.08 -8.68
C ALA A 261 -8.04 8.12 -10.12
N ARG A 262 -7.60 9.04 -10.99
CA ARG A 262 -8.01 9.14 -12.41
C ARG A 262 -7.02 8.51 -13.40
N GLU A 263 -5.73 8.43 -13.07
CA GLU A 263 -4.70 7.78 -13.89
C GLU A 263 -4.74 6.26 -13.73
N ASP A 264 -5.02 5.76 -12.52
CA ASP A 264 -5.39 4.34 -12.32
C ASP A 264 -6.69 3.99 -13.08
N ALA A 265 -7.53 5.00 -13.39
CA ALA A 265 -8.75 4.86 -14.19
C ALA A 265 -8.55 5.03 -15.70
N ASN A 266 -7.48 5.70 -16.17
CA ASN A 266 -7.19 5.93 -17.60
C ASN A 266 -6.17 4.94 -18.18
N ASP A 267 -5.24 4.39 -17.38
CA ASP A 267 -4.34 3.30 -17.81
C ASP A 267 -5.05 1.94 -17.89
N ALA A 268 -6.31 1.89 -17.47
CA ALA A 268 -7.21 0.77 -17.71
C ALA A 268 -7.74 0.73 -19.16
N ASP A 269 -7.89 1.87 -19.84
CA ASP A 269 -8.73 2.10 -21.04
C ASP A 269 -7.97 1.99 -22.40
N GLY A 270 -6.87 1.22 -22.49
CA GLY A 270 -5.93 1.39 -23.62
C GLY A 270 -5.16 0.20 -24.19
N SER A 271 -5.47 -1.07 -23.86
CA SER A 271 -4.81 -2.19 -24.57
C SER A 271 -5.50 -3.56 -24.42
N ARG A 272 -6.36 -3.90 -25.38
CA ARG A 272 -6.33 -5.22 -26.03
C ARG A 272 -5.34 -5.16 -27.20
N CYS A 273 -4.27 -5.98 -27.21
CA CYS A 273 -3.86 -6.71 -28.43
C CYS A 273 -2.82 -7.84 -28.19
N SER A 274 -3.30 -9.08 -28.36
CA SER A 274 -2.62 -10.32 -28.78
C SER A 274 -1.58 -11.01 -27.86
N THR A 275 -1.93 -12.22 -27.42
CA THR A 275 -0.99 -13.30 -27.10
C THR A 275 -1.22 -14.47 -28.05
N LYS A 276 -0.22 -14.77 -28.90
CA LYS A 276 0.13 -16.15 -29.29
C LYS A 276 1.58 -16.22 -29.79
N ALA A 277 2.31 -17.17 -29.19
CA ALA A 277 3.65 -17.71 -29.48
C ALA A 277 4.88 -16.85 -29.13
N GLY A 278 5.56 -17.25 -28.04
CA GLY A 278 7.01 -17.07 -27.84
C GLY A 278 7.41 -16.29 -26.57
N ALA A 279 7.50 -16.95 -25.42
CA ALA A 279 8.39 -16.56 -24.32
C ALA A 279 8.42 -17.62 -23.19
N GLU A 280 9.50 -18.41 -23.12
CA GLU A 280 10.10 -18.96 -21.88
C GLU A 280 10.60 -17.83 -20.94
N HIS A 281 9.87 -16.72 -20.87
CA HIS A 281 10.44 -15.40 -20.58
C HIS A 281 9.34 -14.45 -20.07
N ALA A 282 8.65 -14.83 -19.00
CA ALA A 282 7.87 -13.88 -18.18
C ALA A 282 8.60 -13.47 -16.89
N GLU A 283 9.78 -14.06 -16.65
CA GLU A 283 10.95 -13.41 -16.05
C GLU A 283 11.60 -12.36 -16.99
N VAL A 284 10.98 -12.06 -18.15
CA VAL A 284 11.36 -10.96 -19.06
C VAL A 284 10.22 -9.95 -19.33
N ARG A 285 9.03 -10.03 -18.71
CA ARG A 285 7.93 -9.08 -19.03
C ARG A 285 7.19 -8.34 -17.89
N ARG A 286 7.86 -8.13 -16.76
CA ARG A 286 7.68 -6.93 -15.90
C ARG A 286 9.06 -6.47 -15.41
N SER A 287 10.06 -6.24 -16.27
CA SER A 287 10.10 -5.22 -17.34
C SER A 287 8.86 -5.14 -18.24
N LEU A 288 8.08 -4.07 -18.09
CA LEU A 288 6.94 -3.60 -18.91
C LEU A 288 5.83 -2.96 -18.03
N ARG A 289 6.18 -2.15 -17.02
CA ARG A 289 6.16 -0.73 -17.36
C ARG A 289 7.45 -0.51 -18.14
N PRO A 290 7.46 0.18 -19.29
CA PRO A 290 8.73 0.75 -19.74
C PRO A 290 9.29 1.42 -18.49
N THR A 291 10.49 1.04 -18.05
CA THR A 291 11.27 2.05 -17.36
C THR A 291 11.28 3.17 -18.39
N PRO A 292 10.65 4.33 -18.11
CA PRO A 292 10.68 5.39 -19.09
C PRO A 292 12.15 5.54 -19.43
N LYS A 293 12.49 5.47 -20.72
CA LYS A 293 13.90 5.47 -21.11
C LYS A 293 14.48 6.67 -20.40
N VAL A 294 15.62 6.52 -19.72
CA VAL A 294 16.17 7.64 -18.94
C VAL A 294 16.18 8.90 -19.78
N SER A 295 16.50 8.79 -21.08
CA SER A 295 16.38 9.88 -22.05
C SER A 295 15.04 10.63 -22.11
N GLU A 296 13.88 9.98 -22.01
CA GLU A 296 12.56 10.60 -22.19
C GLU A 296 12.18 11.54 -21.03
N PHE A 297 12.51 11.19 -19.79
CA PHE A 297 12.30 12.08 -18.64
C PHE A 297 13.54 12.91 -18.28
N PHE A 298 14.76 12.43 -18.56
CA PHE A 298 16.01 13.11 -18.22
C PHE A 298 16.13 14.43 -18.97
N TRP A 299 15.95 14.44 -20.30
CA TRP A 299 16.03 15.68 -21.08
C TRP A 299 14.88 16.65 -20.76
N SER A 300 13.67 16.13 -20.48
CA SER A 300 12.55 16.96 -20.02
C SER A 300 12.79 17.54 -18.62
N GLY A 301 13.35 16.75 -17.71
CA GLY A 301 13.71 17.14 -16.35
C GLY A 301 14.91 18.10 -16.30
N LEU A 302 15.72 18.16 -17.36
CA LEU A 302 16.80 19.12 -17.56
C LEU A 302 16.33 20.49 -18.11
N LYS A 303 15.03 20.77 -18.15
CA LYS A 303 14.53 22.15 -18.32
C LYS A 303 14.80 22.97 -17.06
N ILE A 304 15.33 24.19 -17.22
CA ILE A 304 15.73 25.04 -16.07
C ILE A 304 14.53 25.39 -15.19
N TYR A 305 13.34 25.49 -15.80
CA TYR A 305 12.11 25.87 -15.13
C TYR A 305 10.93 25.02 -15.61
N ASN A 306 10.14 24.49 -14.68
CA ASN A 306 8.99 23.61 -14.94
C ASN A 306 7.64 24.18 -14.47
N GLY A 307 7.56 25.46 -14.11
CA GLY A 307 6.34 26.11 -13.60
C GLY A 307 6.34 26.32 -12.08
N THR A 308 5.20 26.75 -11.54
CA THR A 308 4.99 26.94 -10.09
C THR A 308 4.26 25.74 -9.48
N PHE A 309 4.71 25.28 -8.30
CA PHE A 309 4.11 24.13 -7.60
C PHE A 309 3.13 24.53 -6.48
N THR A 310 3.11 25.82 -6.10
CA THR A 310 2.17 26.38 -5.11
C THR A 310 1.87 27.85 -5.41
N GLU A 311 0.62 28.25 -5.15
CA GLU A 311 0.13 29.63 -5.31
C GLU A 311 0.35 30.49 -4.06
N GLU A 312 0.86 29.91 -2.96
CA GLU A 312 1.10 30.66 -1.73
C GLU A 312 2.12 31.80 -1.91
N SER A 313 1.99 32.82 -1.04
CA SER A 313 2.90 33.95 -1.02
C SER A 313 4.26 33.56 -0.43
N LEU A 314 5.34 33.98 -1.08
CA LEU A 314 6.71 33.72 -0.61
C LEU A 314 6.95 34.28 0.79
N TRP A 315 6.32 35.42 1.11
CA TRP A 315 6.48 36.04 2.43
C TRP A 315 5.88 35.18 3.54
N LYS A 316 4.70 34.57 3.32
CA LYS A 316 4.13 33.66 4.32
C LYS A 316 5.05 32.45 4.57
N MET A 317 5.64 31.89 3.52
CA MET A 317 6.56 30.76 3.61
C MET A 317 7.89 31.10 4.34
N ILE A 318 8.40 32.33 4.23
CA ILE A 318 9.63 32.74 4.93
C ILE A 318 9.39 32.84 6.44
N VAL A 319 8.22 33.31 6.88
CA VAL A 319 7.92 33.54 8.30
C VAL A 319 7.53 32.25 9.03
N ARG A 320 6.87 31.31 8.32
CA ARG A 320 6.34 30.06 8.89
C ARG A 320 7.39 29.21 9.64
N PRO A 321 8.61 28.95 9.12
CA PRO A 321 9.65 28.19 9.84
C PRO A 321 10.01 28.75 11.22
N VAL A 322 10.00 30.08 11.39
CA VAL A 322 10.33 30.70 12.68
C VAL A 322 9.25 30.41 13.73
N MET A 323 7.99 30.39 13.31
CA MET A 323 6.87 30.10 14.20
C MET A 323 6.79 28.62 14.59
N LEU A 324 7.19 27.71 13.69
CA LEU A 324 7.22 26.26 13.96
C LEU A 324 8.19 25.88 15.09
N LEU A 325 9.15 26.74 15.43
CA LEU A 325 10.05 26.55 16.58
C LEU A 325 9.30 26.53 17.93
N ALA A 326 8.08 27.09 17.99
CA ALA A 326 7.26 27.03 19.19
C ALA A 326 6.77 25.60 19.51
N LEU A 327 6.75 24.70 18.52
CA LEU A 327 6.32 23.32 18.72
C LEU A 327 7.38 22.55 19.51
N PRO A 328 7.06 21.94 20.68
CA PRO A 328 8.05 21.27 21.53
C PRO A 328 8.86 20.18 20.82
N ASN A 329 8.22 19.40 19.95
CA ASN A 329 8.90 18.33 19.19
C ASN A 329 9.91 18.91 18.18
N VAL A 330 9.54 20.01 17.50
CA VAL A 330 10.42 20.70 16.56
C VAL A 330 11.54 21.41 17.31
N LEU A 331 11.23 22.08 18.42
CA LEU A 331 12.21 22.73 19.28
C LEU A 331 13.26 21.74 19.78
N TRP A 332 12.85 20.59 20.30
CA TRP A 332 13.79 19.59 20.79
C TRP A 332 14.70 19.06 19.66
N ALA A 333 14.14 18.69 18.51
CA ALA A 333 14.95 18.20 17.39
C ALA A 333 15.92 19.27 16.87
N THR A 334 15.46 20.53 16.86
CA THR A 334 16.27 21.71 16.55
C THR A 334 17.41 21.86 17.56
N LEU A 335 17.15 21.73 18.85
CA LEU A 335 18.17 21.79 19.90
C LEU A 335 19.18 20.64 19.77
N VAL A 336 18.75 19.42 19.46
CA VAL A 336 19.65 18.27 19.23
C VAL A 336 20.62 18.59 18.08
N MET A 337 20.11 19.08 16.95
CA MET A 337 20.95 19.46 15.80
C MET A 337 21.87 20.63 16.15
N SER A 338 21.36 21.68 16.79
CA SER A 338 22.15 22.86 17.19
C SER A 338 23.28 22.51 18.15
N VAL A 339 23.00 21.72 19.17
CA VAL A 339 23.96 21.40 20.23
C VAL A 339 25.06 20.49 19.69
N THR A 340 24.69 19.43 18.97
CA THR A 340 25.68 18.49 18.43
C THR A 340 26.57 19.16 17.37
N ILE A 341 25.99 19.90 16.41
CA ILE A 341 26.75 20.60 15.35
C ILE A 341 27.48 21.84 15.91
N GLY A 342 26.86 22.55 16.84
CA GLY A 342 27.47 23.71 17.50
C GLY A 342 28.73 23.33 18.27
N PHE A 343 28.75 22.15 18.91
CA PHE A 343 29.94 21.71 19.65
C PHE A 343 31.08 21.19 18.76
N ILE A 344 30.81 20.58 17.60
CA ILE A 344 31.89 20.37 16.64
C ILE A 344 32.41 21.69 16.09
N THR A 345 31.53 22.70 15.91
CA THR A 345 31.96 24.05 15.50
C THR A 345 32.92 24.65 16.55
N ALA A 346 32.57 24.53 17.85
CA ALA A 346 33.44 24.92 18.95
C ALA A 346 34.81 24.21 18.91
N ILE A 347 34.83 22.88 18.71
CA ILE A 347 36.07 22.10 18.53
C ILE A 347 36.87 22.59 17.31
N THR A 348 36.26 22.69 16.14
CA THR A 348 36.96 23.10 14.91
C THR A 348 37.54 24.52 15.00
N SER A 349 36.91 25.40 15.78
CA SER A 349 37.38 26.79 15.97
C SER A 349 38.65 26.90 16.82
N ASN A 350 39.01 25.86 17.59
CA ASN A 350 40.14 25.88 18.50
C ASN A 350 41.06 24.66 18.41
N VAL A 351 40.76 23.66 17.57
CA VAL A 351 41.53 22.42 17.48
C VAL A 351 43.01 22.65 17.12
N ALA A 352 43.27 23.52 16.15
CA ALA A 352 44.64 23.85 15.75
C ALA A 352 45.44 24.51 16.88
N PRO A 353 44.99 25.60 17.51
CA PRO A 353 45.71 26.19 18.65
C PRO A 353 45.74 25.28 19.90
N ALA A 354 44.69 24.49 20.15
CA ALA A 354 44.64 23.55 21.27
C ALA A 354 45.70 22.45 21.16
N PHE A 355 45.78 21.79 20.00
CA PHE A 355 46.75 20.72 19.74
C PHE A 355 48.17 21.27 19.59
N ALA A 356 48.35 22.47 19.02
CA ALA A 356 49.65 23.14 19.00
C ALA A 356 50.17 23.42 20.42
N THR A 357 49.30 23.89 21.32
CA THR A 357 49.69 24.22 22.71
C THR A 357 49.88 22.98 23.58
N ALA A 358 49.02 21.97 23.45
CA ALA A 358 49.07 20.76 24.27
C ALA A 358 50.14 19.76 23.81
N TYR A 359 50.32 19.61 22.49
CA TYR A 359 51.11 18.52 21.88
C TYR A 359 52.20 18.99 20.91
N GLY A 360 52.29 20.29 20.61
CA GLY A 360 53.25 20.82 19.63
C GLY A 360 52.90 20.45 18.19
N PHE A 361 51.62 20.16 17.90
CA PHE A 361 51.20 19.78 16.56
C PHE A 361 51.17 20.98 15.61
N GLU A 362 51.69 20.79 14.40
CA GLU A 362 51.46 21.68 13.27
C GLU A 362 50.01 21.55 12.76
N ALA A 363 49.49 22.56 12.05
CA ALA A 363 48.11 22.59 11.56
C ALA A 363 47.71 21.33 10.78
N TRP A 364 48.61 20.79 9.93
CA TRP A 364 48.34 19.58 9.17
C TRP A 364 48.21 18.33 10.05
N GLN A 365 48.97 18.24 11.16
CA GLN A 365 48.89 17.12 12.11
C GLN A 365 47.56 17.16 12.87
N SER A 366 47.12 18.35 13.27
CA SER A 366 45.79 18.56 13.86
C SER A 366 44.68 18.19 12.87
N GLY A 367 44.87 18.46 11.57
CA GLY A 367 43.96 18.01 10.50
C GLY A 367 43.79 16.49 10.43
N LEU A 368 44.86 15.71 10.68
CA LEU A 368 44.79 14.24 10.65
C LEU A 368 43.90 13.65 11.75
N ALA A 369 43.66 14.37 12.86
CA ALA A 369 42.74 13.93 13.90
C ALA A 369 41.30 13.76 13.37
N PHE A 370 40.94 14.44 12.27
CA PHE A 370 39.63 14.32 11.64
C PHE A 370 39.42 13.01 10.85
N PHE A 371 40.44 12.14 10.72
CA PHE A 371 40.18 10.75 10.32
C PHE A 371 39.25 10.04 11.31
N ALA A 372 39.36 10.36 12.60
CA ALA A 372 38.42 9.85 13.60
C ALA A 372 36.99 10.34 13.34
N ALA A 373 36.82 11.59 12.86
CA ALA A 373 35.53 12.13 12.47
C ALA A 373 34.90 11.35 11.32
N ILE A 374 35.68 10.97 10.30
CA ILE A 374 35.23 10.14 9.18
C ILE A 374 34.73 8.77 9.67
N ILE A 375 35.52 8.10 10.53
CA ILE A 375 35.14 6.81 11.11
C ILE A 375 33.85 6.93 11.93
N GLY A 376 33.77 7.96 12.78
CA GLY A 376 32.57 8.26 13.56
C GLY A 376 31.34 8.49 12.68
N ALA A 377 31.48 9.25 11.58
CA ALA A 377 30.41 9.52 10.64
C ALA A 377 29.90 8.25 9.93
N PHE A 378 30.78 7.34 9.51
CA PHE A 378 30.35 6.07 8.89
C PHE A 378 29.62 5.15 9.88
N ILE A 379 30.13 5.03 11.11
CA ILE A 379 29.46 4.26 12.17
C ILE A 379 28.09 4.90 12.47
N GLY A 380 28.04 6.23 12.54
CA GLY A 380 26.82 6.99 12.79
C GLY A 380 25.81 6.89 11.65
N MET A 381 26.26 6.76 10.40
CA MET A 381 25.39 6.55 9.24
C MET A 381 24.63 5.22 9.36
N PHE A 382 25.34 4.13 9.69
CA PHE A 382 24.72 2.82 9.87
C PHE A 382 23.76 2.79 11.08
N LEU A 383 24.21 3.33 12.23
CA LEU A 383 23.44 3.31 13.47
C LEU A 383 22.31 4.36 13.52
N GLY A 384 22.41 5.43 12.74
CA GLY A 384 21.40 6.46 12.60
C GLY A 384 20.36 6.15 11.53
N GLY A 385 20.72 5.36 10.50
CA GLY A 385 19.84 4.93 9.42
C GLY A 385 19.23 3.55 9.68
N SER A 386 19.87 2.49 9.17
CA SER A 386 19.31 1.14 9.17
C SER A 386 19.02 0.59 10.58
N PHE A 387 19.85 0.89 11.57
CA PHE A 387 19.57 0.49 12.96
C PHE A 387 18.37 1.24 13.54
N SER A 388 18.23 2.55 13.26
CA SER A 388 17.07 3.33 13.73
C SER A 388 15.76 2.81 13.11
N ASP A 389 15.78 2.52 11.80
CA ASP A 389 14.63 1.93 11.11
C ASP A 389 14.31 0.53 11.64
N TRP A 390 15.34 -0.28 11.96
CA TRP A 390 15.16 -1.59 12.61
C TRP A 390 14.54 -1.49 14.01
N VAL A 391 15.04 -0.59 14.87
CA VAL A 391 14.46 -0.35 16.21
C VAL A 391 12.99 0.03 16.09
N ALA A 392 12.69 0.95 15.18
CA ALA A 392 11.33 1.37 14.88
C ALA A 392 10.43 0.22 14.39
N ASP A 393 10.95 -0.64 13.51
CA ASP A 393 10.23 -1.80 12.99
C ASP A 393 9.90 -2.81 14.08
N ILE A 394 10.75 -2.98 15.10
CA ILE A 394 10.45 -3.83 16.27
C ILE A 394 9.22 -3.32 17.00
N PHE A 395 9.18 -2.02 17.33
CA PHE A 395 8.03 -1.43 18.01
C PHE A 395 6.78 -1.44 17.13
N THR A 396 6.93 -1.27 15.81
CA THR A 396 5.82 -1.36 14.85
C THR A 396 5.21 -2.76 14.80
N ARG A 397 6.05 -3.81 14.82
CA ARG A 397 5.58 -5.21 14.91
C ARG A 397 4.87 -5.49 16.23
N ARG A 398 5.40 -4.94 17.32
CA ARG A 398 4.78 -5.04 18.65
C ARG A 398 3.45 -4.27 18.74
N ASN A 399 3.29 -3.23 17.93
CA ASN A 399 2.08 -2.40 17.86
C ASN A 399 1.13 -2.77 16.71
N GLY A 400 1.05 -4.06 16.35
CA GLY A 400 0.08 -4.54 15.36
C GLY A 400 0.24 -3.96 13.94
N GLY A 401 1.44 -3.54 13.55
CA GLY A 401 1.72 -2.96 12.21
C GLY A 401 1.49 -1.46 12.08
N ILE A 402 1.09 -0.78 13.16
CA ILE A 402 0.92 0.68 13.20
C ILE A 402 2.26 1.32 13.59
N ARG A 403 2.79 2.19 12.74
CA ARG A 403 4.02 2.93 13.02
C ARG A 403 3.69 4.29 13.60
N GLU A 404 4.21 4.54 14.80
CA GLU A 404 4.29 5.88 15.38
C GLU A 404 5.67 6.50 15.12
N PRO A 405 5.79 7.81 14.87
CA PRO A 405 7.08 8.48 14.71
C PRO A 405 8.01 8.26 15.91
N GLU A 406 7.47 8.23 17.13
CA GLU A 406 8.19 8.08 18.41
C GLU A 406 9.02 6.79 18.47
N PHE A 407 8.62 5.73 17.77
CA PHE A 407 9.28 4.41 17.83
C PHE A 407 10.74 4.42 17.37
N ARG A 408 11.23 5.49 16.73
CA ARG A 408 12.65 5.65 16.37
C ARG A 408 13.50 6.28 17.48
N LEU A 409 12.89 7.02 18.41
CA LEU A 409 13.59 7.78 19.44
C LEU A 409 14.50 6.94 20.35
N PRO A 410 14.17 5.68 20.72
CA PRO A 410 15.04 4.86 21.56
C PRO A 410 16.45 4.64 20.98
N ALA A 411 16.61 4.71 19.65
CA ALA A 411 17.93 4.59 19.04
C ALA A 411 18.91 5.71 19.46
N ILE A 412 18.42 6.88 19.91
CA ILE A 412 19.25 8.02 20.39
C ILE A 412 20.04 7.69 21.66
N MET A 413 19.67 6.63 22.41
CA MET A 413 20.37 6.24 23.63
C MET A 413 21.89 6.09 23.45
N LEU A 414 22.35 5.69 22.27
CA LEU A 414 23.78 5.57 21.96
C LEU A 414 24.46 6.95 21.96
N SER A 415 23.81 7.96 21.36
CA SER A 415 24.27 9.34 21.36
C SER A 415 24.22 9.99 22.75
N VAL A 416 23.27 9.60 23.62
CA VAL A 416 23.22 10.09 25.02
C VAL A 416 24.50 9.76 25.78
N VAL A 417 25.11 8.60 25.49
CA VAL A 417 26.38 8.19 26.10
C VAL A 417 27.56 8.81 25.34
N CYS A 418 27.58 8.66 24.01
CA CYS A 418 28.72 9.06 23.20
C CYS A 418 28.93 10.58 23.11
N GLY A 419 27.86 11.38 23.07
CA GLY A 419 27.94 12.84 22.92
C GLY A 419 28.64 13.53 24.09
N PRO A 420 28.15 13.37 25.35
CA PRO A 420 28.82 13.91 26.53
C PRO A 420 30.23 13.36 26.71
N LEU A 421 30.41 12.05 26.50
CA LEU A 421 31.72 11.41 26.57
C LEU A 421 32.71 12.03 25.59
N ALA A 422 32.28 12.33 24.35
CA ALA A 422 33.12 12.95 23.34
C ALA A 422 33.70 14.29 23.79
N LEU A 423 32.85 15.14 24.38
CA LEU A 423 33.24 16.48 24.84
C LEU A 423 34.14 16.41 26.07
N VAL A 424 33.85 15.49 27.00
CA VAL A 424 34.73 15.25 28.16
C VAL A 424 36.11 14.75 27.71
N LEU A 425 36.17 13.79 26.78
CA LEU A 425 37.44 13.27 26.27
C LEU A 425 38.27 14.36 25.57
N TYR A 426 37.62 15.26 24.83
CA TYR A 426 38.29 16.40 24.22
C TYR A 426 38.81 17.40 25.28
N GLY A 427 37.94 17.89 26.16
CA GLY A 427 38.29 18.90 27.16
C GLY A 427 39.33 18.43 28.17
N VAL A 428 39.09 17.27 28.81
CA VAL A 428 40.01 16.69 29.80
C VAL A 428 41.32 16.25 29.14
N GLY A 429 41.24 15.70 27.93
CA GLY A 429 42.41 15.25 27.18
C GLY A 429 43.39 16.39 26.89
N ILE A 430 42.88 17.55 26.47
CA ILE A 430 43.69 18.75 26.21
C ILE A 430 44.21 19.37 27.50
N GLU A 431 43.35 19.60 28.51
CA GLU A 431 43.72 20.25 29.77
C GLU A 431 44.85 19.50 30.50
N HIS A 432 44.73 18.18 30.62
CA HIS A 432 45.71 17.34 31.31
C HIS A 432 46.83 16.82 30.40
N LYS A 433 46.87 17.27 29.13
CA LYS A 433 47.86 16.81 28.14
C LYS A 433 47.95 15.29 28.05
N MET A 434 46.81 14.60 28.13
CA MET A 434 46.75 13.14 27.96
C MET A 434 47.20 12.76 26.55
N HIS A 435 47.50 11.48 26.30
CA HIS A 435 47.90 11.02 24.97
C HIS A 435 46.93 11.54 23.89
N TRP A 436 47.45 12.14 22.81
CA TRP A 436 46.71 12.85 21.75
C TRP A 436 45.54 12.04 21.15
N ILE A 437 45.59 10.71 21.27
CA ILE A 437 44.50 9.81 20.84
C ILE A 437 43.20 10.05 21.64
N VAL A 438 43.29 10.50 22.89
CA VAL A 438 42.13 10.72 23.78
C VAL A 438 41.22 11.82 23.23
N PRO A 439 41.68 13.07 22.98
CA PRO A 439 40.85 14.08 22.35
C PRO A 439 40.48 13.72 20.91
N THR A 440 41.32 12.94 20.21
CA THR A 440 41.02 12.46 18.85
C THR A 440 39.84 11.47 18.82
N ILE A 441 39.74 10.56 19.80
CA ILE A 441 38.56 9.70 20.00
C ILE A 441 37.35 10.56 20.32
N GLY A 442 37.52 11.63 21.11
CA GLY A 442 36.48 12.64 21.33
C GLY A 442 35.93 13.22 20.02
N ILE A 443 36.81 13.64 19.11
CA ILE A 443 36.44 14.12 17.76
C ILE A 443 35.66 13.05 16.97
N GLY A 444 36.06 11.78 17.06
CA GLY A 444 35.31 10.70 16.40
C GLY A 444 33.92 10.47 17.00
N LEU A 445 33.80 10.42 18.32
CA LEU A 445 32.54 10.18 19.01
C LEU A 445 31.54 11.32 18.85
N ILE A 446 31.99 12.58 18.79
CA ILE A 446 31.06 13.71 18.53
C ILE A 446 30.52 13.64 17.10
N ASN A 447 31.34 13.27 16.11
CA ASN A 447 30.89 13.11 14.72
C ASN A 447 29.94 11.91 14.54
N PHE A 448 30.16 10.84 15.30
CA PHE A 448 29.18 9.76 15.45
C PHE A 448 27.85 10.30 15.99
N CYS A 449 27.90 11.04 17.11
CA CYS A 449 26.72 11.62 17.75
C CYS A 449 25.97 12.58 16.83
N ILE A 450 26.68 13.43 16.08
CA ILE A 450 26.08 14.35 15.11
C ILE A 450 25.37 13.55 14.03
N THR A 451 26.03 12.56 13.44
CA THR A 451 25.43 11.78 12.35
C THR A 451 24.20 11.01 12.82
N GLN A 452 24.27 10.38 14.00
CA GLN A 452 23.20 9.54 14.51
C GLN A 452 22.03 10.36 15.09
N ALA A 453 22.29 11.22 16.08
CA ALA A 453 21.24 11.95 16.80
C ALA A 453 20.50 12.93 15.88
N THR A 454 21.24 13.64 15.02
CA THR A 454 20.66 14.60 14.07
C THR A 454 19.79 13.89 13.03
N ASN A 455 20.23 12.73 12.51
CA ASN A 455 19.40 11.99 11.56
C ASN A 455 18.09 11.52 12.23
N ILE A 456 18.17 10.93 13.43
CA ILE A 456 16.98 10.42 14.11
C ILE A 456 16.01 11.55 14.46
N SER A 457 16.50 12.69 14.96
CA SER A 457 15.65 13.84 15.31
C SER A 457 15.04 14.53 14.08
N LEU A 458 15.78 14.62 12.97
CA LEU A 458 15.30 15.17 11.71
C LEU A 458 14.20 14.30 11.11
N VAL A 459 14.43 12.98 10.99
CA VAL A 459 13.40 12.08 10.44
C VAL A 459 12.19 11.97 11.38
N TYR A 460 12.40 12.01 12.71
CA TYR A 460 11.31 12.05 13.68
C TYR A 460 10.36 13.23 13.43
N THR A 461 10.90 14.43 13.26
CA THR A 461 10.09 15.64 13.08
C THR A 461 9.45 15.75 11.70
N ILE A 462 10.13 15.26 10.65
CA ILE A 462 9.53 15.10 9.32
C ILE A 462 8.33 14.14 9.38
N ASP A 463 8.47 13.01 10.09
CA ASP A 463 7.38 12.05 10.25
C ASP A 463 6.23 12.59 11.09
N CYS A 464 6.50 13.40 12.11
CA CYS A 464 5.48 14.05 12.94
C CYS A 464 4.60 15.02 12.13
N TYR A 465 5.16 15.68 11.12
CA TYR A 465 4.55 16.84 10.45
C TYR A 465 4.81 16.84 8.94
N ARG A 466 4.42 15.76 8.26
CA ARG A 466 4.75 15.52 6.83
C ARG A 466 4.38 16.64 5.85
N PRO A 467 3.19 17.28 5.93
CA PRO A 467 2.80 18.31 4.95
C PRO A 467 3.74 19.52 4.93
N ILE A 468 4.36 19.83 6.07
CA ILE A 468 5.24 20.98 6.29
C ILE A 468 6.70 20.56 6.51
N ALA A 469 7.08 19.35 6.06
CA ALA A 469 8.40 18.77 6.31
C ALA A 469 9.55 19.70 5.86
N GLY A 470 9.40 20.39 4.74
CA GLY A 470 10.38 21.32 4.22
C GLY A 470 10.63 22.53 5.14
N GLU A 471 9.58 23.06 5.75
CA GLU A 471 9.66 24.23 6.64
C GLU A 471 10.31 23.85 7.97
N ILE A 472 10.05 22.64 8.46
CA ILE A 472 10.68 22.08 9.67
C ILE A 472 12.19 21.87 9.49
N VAL A 473 12.59 21.33 8.33
CA VAL A 473 14.00 21.18 7.97
C VAL A 473 14.70 22.53 8.04
N VAL A 474 14.09 23.58 7.48
CA VAL A 474 14.65 24.95 7.51
C VAL A 474 14.75 25.49 8.92
N THR A 475 13.72 25.30 9.76
CA THR A 475 13.76 25.73 11.17
C THR A 475 14.99 25.17 11.87
N GLN A 476 15.28 23.88 11.67
CA GLN A 476 16.43 23.20 12.26
C GLN A 476 17.76 23.73 11.69
N LEU A 477 17.87 23.86 10.37
CA LEU A 477 19.10 24.30 9.69
C LEU A 477 19.45 25.77 9.96
N ALA A 478 18.45 26.65 10.01
CA ALA A 478 18.65 28.05 10.33
C ALA A 478 19.09 28.22 11.79
N PHE A 479 18.41 27.55 12.73
CA PHE A 479 18.68 27.68 14.15
C PHE A 479 20.00 27.01 14.57
N LYS A 480 20.41 25.87 13.96
CA LYS A 480 21.73 25.27 14.21
C LYS A 480 22.87 26.25 13.94
N SER A 481 22.70 27.05 12.89
CA SER A 481 23.76 27.92 12.39
C SER A 481 23.85 29.19 13.21
N ALA A 482 22.71 29.70 13.71
CA ALA A 482 22.69 30.79 14.69
C ALA A 482 23.36 30.36 16.00
N PHE A 483 23.06 29.15 16.49
CA PHE A 483 23.68 28.61 17.70
C PHE A 483 25.19 28.35 17.54
N GLY A 484 25.59 27.71 16.43
CA GLY A 484 26.99 27.47 16.11
C GLY A 484 27.81 28.76 15.95
N PHE A 485 27.22 29.80 15.34
CA PHE A 485 27.82 31.13 15.26
C PHE A 485 28.10 31.72 16.65
N LEU A 486 27.09 31.73 17.54
CA LEU A 486 27.25 32.22 18.91
C LEU A 486 28.34 31.46 19.66
N LEU A 487 28.34 30.12 19.60
CA LEU A 487 29.40 29.32 20.21
C LEU A 487 30.77 29.63 19.62
N GLY A 488 30.88 29.82 18.30
CA GLY A 488 32.14 30.19 17.64
C GLY A 488 32.74 31.50 18.15
N PHE A 489 31.94 32.45 18.64
CA PHE A 489 32.45 33.68 19.29
C PHE A 489 32.91 33.45 20.71
N TYR A 490 32.12 32.71 21.48
CA TYR A 490 32.32 32.61 22.93
C TYR A 490 33.21 31.45 23.36
N THR A 491 33.46 30.45 22.50
CA THR A 491 34.24 29.27 22.87
C THR A 491 35.68 29.63 23.27
N ASN A 492 36.42 30.38 22.44
CA ASN A 492 37.80 30.74 22.74
C ASN A 492 37.92 31.61 24.01
N PRO A 493 37.13 32.69 24.18
CA PRO A 493 37.09 33.44 25.44
C PRO A 493 36.74 32.58 26.65
N TRP A 494 35.75 31.70 26.52
CA TRP A 494 35.29 30.84 27.63
C TRP A 494 36.36 29.84 28.06
N VAL A 495 37.06 29.22 27.10
CA VAL A 495 38.18 28.32 27.39
C VAL A 495 39.34 29.08 28.03
N ASN A 496 39.64 30.30 27.58
CA ASN A 496 40.71 31.12 28.16
C ASN A 496 40.41 31.55 29.61
N GLU A 497 39.14 31.73 29.97
CA GLU A 497 38.73 32.13 31.33
C GLU A 497 38.58 30.93 32.28
N ALA A 498 37.94 29.84 31.83
CA ALA A 498 37.54 28.72 32.68
C ALA A 498 38.40 27.44 32.51
N GLY A 499 39.23 27.37 31.47
CA GLY A 499 39.98 26.15 31.09
C GLY A 499 39.17 25.20 30.20
N TYR A 500 39.87 24.28 29.52
CA TYR A 500 39.26 23.32 28.59
C TYR A 500 38.33 22.35 29.30
N GLN A 501 38.76 21.82 30.46
CA GLN A 501 37.96 20.86 31.21
C GLN A 501 36.61 21.44 31.66
N ALA A 502 36.60 22.65 32.23
CA ALA A 502 35.36 23.26 32.73
C ALA A 502 34.43 23.64 31.57
N ALA A 503 34.95 24.28 30.53
CA ALA A 503 34.17 24.70 29.37
C ALA A 503 33.52 23.50 28.66
N TYR A 504 34.31 22.49 28.29
CA TYR A 504 33.80 21.30 27.60
C TYR A 504 33.02 20.35 28.52
N GLY A 505 33.27 20.36 29.83
CA GLY A 505 32.46 19.64 30.82
C GLY A 505 31.03 20.21 30.92
N ILE A 506 30.88 21.54 30.89
CA ILE A 506 29.56 22.18 30.85
C ILE A 506 28.87 21.90 29.51
N MET A 507 29.60 21.97 28.39
CA MET A 507 29.06 21.58 27.08
C MET A 507 28.59 20.12 27.07
N ALA A 508 29.33 19.20 27.72
CA ALA A 508 28.94 17.80 27.87
C ALA A 508 27.63 17.64 28.66
N ALA A 509 27.47 18.40 29.75
CA ALA A 509 26.25 18.40 30.54
C ALA A 509 25.04 18.93 29.73
N ILE A 510 25.23 20.00 28.95
CA ILE A 510 24.21 20.54 28.05
C ILE A 510 23.84 19.50 26.97
N CYS A 511 24.84 18.86 26.36
CA CYS A 511 24.64 17.81 25.36
C CYS A 511 23.80 16.66 25.91
N GLY A 512 24.18 16.12 27.07
CA GLY A 512 23.48 15.02 27.71
C GLY A 512 22.06 15.41 28.13
N GLY A 513 21.91 16.61 28.70
CA GLY A 513 20.61 17.16 29.09
C GLY A 513 19.63 17.25 27.93
N VAL A 514 20.06 17.83 26.80
CA VAL A 514 19.21 17.95 25.59
C VAL A 514 18.89 16.58 24.99
N LEU A 515 19.87 15.67 24.92
CA LEU A 515 19.65 14.35 24.33
C LEU A 515 18.67 13.52 25.17
N ILE A 516 18.74 13.56 26.51
CA ILE A 516 17.86 12.79 27.42
C ILE A 516 16.36 13.10 27.22
N PHE A 517 15.99 14.27 26.68
CA PHE A 517 14.60 14.62 26.39
C PHE A 517 13.92 13.71 25.35
N TRP A 518 14.64 12.80 24.67
CA TRP A 518 13.99 11.75 23.90
C TRP A 518 13.09 10.85 24.76
N ILE A 519 13.41 10.66 26.05
CA ILE A 519 12.63 9.82 26.98
C ILE A 519 11.21 10.38 27.18
N PRO A 520 11.03 11.64 27.64
CA PRO A 520 9.69 12.18 27.77
C PRO A 520 8.96 12.29 26.43
N LEU A 521 9.66 12.56 25.33
CA LEU A 521 9.04 12.57 24.01
C LEU A 521 8.61 11.17 23.54
N PHE A 522 9.25 10.10 23.98
CA PHE A 522 8.82 8.74 23.67
C PHE A 522 7.48 8.39 24.33
N PHE A 523 7.28 8.80 25.59
CA PHE A 523 6.06 8.48 26.34
C PHE A 523 4.92 9.50 26.12
N TRP A 524 5.24 10.79 25.97
CA TRP A 524 4.24 11.86 25.87
C TRP A 524 4.23 12.56 24.50
N GLY A 525 5.11 12.20 23.56
CA GLY A 525 5.26 12.86 22.26
C GLY A 525 3.96 12.89 21.44
N HIS A 526 3.21 11.79 21.48
CA HIS A 526 1.91 11.70 20.82
C HIS A 526 0.90 12.69 21.41
N LYS A 527 0.78 12.75 22.74
CA LYS A 527 -0.10 13.72 23.44
C LYS A 527 0.31 15.16 23.15
N ILE A 528 1.61 15.43 23.07
CA ILE A 528 2.15 16.76 22.74
C ILE A 528 1.76 17.15 21.31
N ARG A 529 1.91 16.25 20.32
CA ARG A 529 1.50 16.53 18.93
C ARG A 529 0.03 16.94 18.84
N VAL A 530 -0.84 16.16 19.46
CA VAL A 530 -2.29 16.38 19.43
C VAL A 530 -2.62 17.73 20.09
N ALA A 531 -2.03 18.01 21.25
CA ALA A 531 -2.24 19.28 21.93
C ALA A 531 -1.80 20.48 21.08
N THR A 532 -0.67 20.37 20.38
CA THR A 532 -0.09 21.47 19.59
C THR A 532 -0.89 21.83 18.33
N LEU A 533 -1.75 20.94 17.82
CA LEU A 533 -2.66 21.25 16.71
C LEU A 533 -3.64 22.38 17.04
N SER A 534 -4.10 22.42 18.29
CA SER A 534 -5.08 23.41 18.75
C SER A 534 -4.48 24.81 18.88
N TRP A 535 -3.16 24.94 18.80
CA TRP A 535 -2.48 26.21 19.01
C TRP A 535 -2.71 27.16 17.83
N SER A 536 -2.94 28.44 18.11
CA SER A 536 -3.20 29.47 17.10
C SER A 536 -2.11 29.58 16.03
N ILE A 537 -0.89 29.16 16.35
CA ILE A 537 0.25 29.11 15.41
C ILE A 537 0.00 28.12 14.26
N MET A 538 -0.67 27.00 14.52
CA MET A 538 -0.98 25.99 13.49
C MET A 538 -2.02 26.48 12.47
N LYS A 539 -2.95 27.36 12.88
CA LYS A 539 -3.91 28.02 11.96
C LYS A 539 -3.20 28.94 10.96
N TYR A 540 -2.10 29.57 11.38
CA TYR A 540 -1.29 30.42 10.49
C TYR A 540 -0.39 29.59 9.56
N ALA A 541 -0.12 28.33 9.92
CA ALA A 541 0.58 27.39 9.08
C ALA A 541 -0.29 26.79 7.95
N HIS A 542 -1.59 27.14 7.87
CA HIS A 542 -2.55 26.60 6.89
C HIS A 542 -2.54 25.06 6.84
N TRP A 543 -2.56 24.42 8.02
CA TRP A 543 -2.78 22.97 8.14
C TRP A 543 -4.18 22.57 7.60
N ASP A 544 -5.09 23.53 7.62
CA ASP A 544 -6.49 23.54 7.23
C ASP A 544 -6.76 23.45 5.71
N ILE A 545 -5.73 23.25 4.88
CA ILE A 545 -5.90 22.96 3.44
C ILE A 545 -6.18 21.46 3.18
N ASP A 546 -6.09 20.61 4.21
CA ASP A 546 -6.87 19.37 4.29
C ASP A 546 -7.99 19.56 5.35
N ARG A 547 -9.25 19.58 4.89
CA ARG A 547 -10.46 19.95 5.66
C ARG A 547 -10.90 18.84 6.64
N GLU A 548 -11.21 19.20 7.91
CA GLU A 548 -12.04 18.40 8.84
C GLU A 548 -13.09 19.33 9.55
N MET A 549 -14.38 18.92 9.62
CA MET A 549 -15.61 19.68 10.03
C MET A 549 -15.97 19.63 11.56
N ARG A 550 -17.01 20.35 12.04
CA ARG A 550 -17.43 20.48 13.47
C ARG A 550 -18.73 19.70 13.84
N VAL A 551 -18.80 19.11 15.05
CA VAL A 551 -19.97 18.37 15.62
C VAL A 551 -20.58 19.14 16.83
N THR A 552 -21.91 19.11 17.02
CA THR A 552 -22.64 19.83 18.10
C THR A 552 -23.49 18.86 18.96
N THR A 553 -23.56 19.05 20.28
CA THR A 553 -24.39 18.22 21.20
C THR A 553 -25.70 18.95 21.55
N ILE A 554 -26.83 18.24 21.53
CA ILE A 554 -28.16 18.78 21.84
C ILE A 554 -28.58 18.33 23.24
N HIS A 555 -29.03 19.28 24.07
CA HIS A 555 -29.46 19.03 25.46
C HIS A 555 -30.95 19.29 25.70
N SER A 556 -31.68 19.82 24.72
CA SER A 556 -33.13 20.07 24.86
C SER A 556 -33.89 20.02 23.54
N GLN A 557 -35.18 19.74 23.61
CA GLN A 557 -36.07 19.78 22.44
C GLN A 557 -36.14 21.18 21.80
N SER A 558 -36.00 22.27 22.56
CA SER A 558 -35.95 23.63 22.00
C SER A 558 -34.69 23.89 21.19
N GLU A 559 -33.55 23.34 21.61
CA GLU A 559 -32.25 23.46 20.93
C GLU A 559 -32.24 22.68 19.62
N TYR A 560 -32.85 21.49 19.60
CA TYR A 560 -33.12 20.72 18.38
C TYR A 560 -33.93 21.51 17.33
N HIS A 561 -35.03 22.14 17.75
CA HIS A 561 -35.86 22.93 16.84
C HIS A 561 -35.17 24.21 16.35
N ASP A 562 -34.30 24.81 17.16
CA ASP A 562 -33.49 25.97 16.75
C ASP A 562 -32.38 25.57 15.76
N LEU A 563 -31.81 24.37 15.92
CA LEU A 563 -30.79 23.81 15.03
C LEU A 563 -31.35 23.50 13.62
N ILE A 564 -32.51 22.85 13.56
CA ILE A 564 -33.19 22.52 12.29
C ILE A 564 -33.71 23.77 11.57
N LYS A 565 -34.06 24.83 12.30
CA LYS A 565 -34.41 26.12 11.69
C LYS A 565 -33.23 26.84 11.05
N LYS A 566 -32.00 26.63 11.54
CA LYS A 566 -30.80 27.32 11.09
C LYS A 566 -30.02 26.58 10.01
N HIS A 567 -30.24 25.27 9.84
CA HIS A 567 -29.46 24.42 8.94
C HIS A 567 -30.36 23.57 8.05
N HIS A 568 -29.98 23.40 6.79
CA HIS A 568 -30.82 22.75 5.76
C HIS A 568 -30.86 21.22 5.94
N PHE A 569 -29.74 20.64 6.39
CA PHE A 569 -29.59 19.22 6.66
C PHE A 569 -28.99 19.01 8.05
N VAL A 570 -29.73 18.33 8.91
CA VAL A 570 -29.27 17.98 10.27
C VAL A 570 -29.19 16.45 10.39
N ILE A 571 -28.01 15.96 10.76
CA ILE A 571 -27.76 14.53 10.95
C ILE A 571 -27.73 14.24 12.45
N LEU A 572 -28.73 13.49 12.90
CA LEU A 572 -28.97 13.23 14.31
C LEU A 572 -28.47 11.85 14.71
N PHE A 573 -27.80 11.79 15.85
CA PHE A 573 -27.33 10.58 16.48
C PHE A 573 -27.94 10.41 17.88
N ALA A 574 -28.65 9.30 18.07
CA ALA A 574 -29.34 8.96 19.32
C ALA A 574 -28.63 7.81 20.06
N THR A 575 -28.35 7.99 21.36
CA THR A 575 -27.66 7.00 22.21
C THR A 575 -28.40 6.73 23.52
N ALA A 576 -28.20 5.56 24.16
CA ALA A 576 -28.78 5.23 25.47
C ALA A 576 -27.70 4.77 26.48
N THR A 577 -27.88 5.10 27.75
CA THR A 577 -26.89 4.93 28.83
C THR A 577 -26.67 3.48 29.28
N TRP A 578 -27.72 2.65 29.22
CA TRP A 578 -27.76 1.27 29.75
C TRP A 578 -27.21 0.20 28.79
N CYS A 579 -26.83 0.58 27.56
CA CYS A 579 -26.30 -0.35 26.55
C CYS A 579 -24.77 -0.25 26.42
N SER A 580 -24.03 -1.28 26.86
CA SER A 580 -22.54 -1.28 26.82
C SER A 580 -21.95 -1.28 25.40
N ARG A 581 -22.58 -1.99 24.45
CA ARG A 581 -22.21 -1.98 23.01
C ARG A 581 -22.47 -0.61 22.34
N CYS A 582 -23.46 0.14 22.82
CA CYS A 582 -23.81 1.46 22.27
C CYS A 582 -22.74 2.51 22.61
N ARG A 583 -22.03 2.35 23.75
CA ARG A 583 -20.87 3.16 24.14
C ARG A 583 -19.64 2.92 23.23
N GLU A 584 -19.52 1.73 22.63
CA GLU A 584 -18.50 1.41 21.61
C GLU A 584 -18.89 1.91 20.21
N ILE A 585 -20.17 1.81 19.83
CA ILE A 585 -20.68 2.29 18.53
C ILE A 585 -20.65 3.82 18.45
N LYS A 586 -20.94 4.54 19.55
CA LYS A 586 -20.76 6.00 19.64
C LYS A 586 -19.36 6.44 19.20
N ARG A 587 -18.32 5.72 19.66
CA ARG A 587 -16.91 5.99 19.32
C ARG A 587 -16.54 5.63 17.88
N LEU A 588 -17.22 4.66 17.28
CA LEU A 588 -17.06 4.29 15.87
C LEU A 588 -17.78 5.28 14.94
N TYR A 589 -18.90 5.86 15.36
CA TYR A 589 -19.63 6.83 14.56
C TYR A 589 -19.02 8.23 14.60
N GLU A 590 -18.53 8.68 15.75
CA GLU A 590 -17.68 9.89 15.86
C GLU A 590 -16.50 9.85 14.87
N LYS A 591 -16.04 8.65 14.50
CA LYS A 591 -14.97 8.38 13.53
C LYS A 591 -15.44 8.36 12.07
N HIS A 592 -16.67 7.94 11.76
CA HIS A 592 -17.19 7.77 10.39
C HIS A 592 -18.13 8.89 9.91
N ALA A 593 -18.64 9.73 10.81
CA ALA A 593 -19.46 10.89 10.48
C ALA A 593 -18.74 11.94 9.58
N TYR A 594 -17.42 11.84 9.42
CA TYR A 594 -16.60 12.72 8.57
C TYR A 594 -16.59 12.35 7.07
N GLU A 595 -17.19 11.23 6.65
CA GLU A 595 -16.98 10.67 5.30
C GLU A 595 -18.11 10.97 4.29
N SER A 596 -19.23 11.62 4.67
CA SER A 596 -20.32 11.95 3.74
C SER A 596 -20.13 13.29 3.03
N SER A 597 -19.70 13.23 1.77
CA SER A 597 -19.36 14.40 0.94
C SER A 597 -20.33 14.57 -0.24
N SER A 598 -21.51 15.14 0.03
CA SER A 598 -22.42 15.55 -1.06
C SER A 598 -23.17 16.87 -0.86
N CYS A 599 -22.92 17.64 0.21
CA CYS A 599 -23.56 18.94 0.44
C CYS A 599 -22.52 19.96 0.92
N ASP A 600 -22.79 21.25 0.65
CA ASP A 600 -21.92 22.37 0.98
C ASP A 600 -21.53 22.33 2.49
N PRO A 601 -20.24 22.36 2.87
CA PRO A 601 -19.78 22.20 4.26
C PRO A 601 -20.34 23.22 5.27
N GLU A 602 -20.95 24.30 4.79
CA GLU A 602 -21.60 25.31 5.64
C GLU A 602 -23.10 25.01 5.93
N GLU A 603 -23.74 24.08 5.20
CA GLU A 603 -25.17 23.78 5.31
C GLU A 603 -25.51 22.48 6.08
N LEU A 604 -24.51 21.61 6.29
CA LEU A 604 -24.69 20.30 6.93
C LEU A 604 -24.17 20.32 8.37
N VAL A 605 -25.03 20.00 9.34
CA VAL A 605 -24.67 20.01 10.77
C VAL A 605 -24.95 18.66 11.44
N PHE A 606 -23.94 18.16 12.17
CA PHE A 606 -24.03 16.93 12.95
C PHE A 606 -24.43 17.23 14.40
N ALA A 607 -25.44 16.51 14.88
CA ALA A 607 -26.04 16.68 16.19
C ALA A 607 -26.17 15.35 16.95
N GLU A 608 -25.76 15.33 18.23
CA GLU A 608 -25.92 14.14 19.11
C GLU A 608 -26.82 14.42 20.33
N PHE A 609 -27.61 13.43 20.77
CA PHE A 609 -28.38 13.48 22.02
C PHE A 609 -28.60 12.09 22.65
N ASP A 610 -28.80 12.04 23.97
CA ASP A 610 -29.08 10.80 24.71
C ASP A 610 -30.59 10.60 24.88
N THR A 611 -31.11 9.43 24.48
CA THR A 611 -32.52 9.06 24.53
C THR A 611 -33.04 8.94 25.95
N ASP A 612 -32.17 8.57 26.91
CA ASP A 612 -32.54 8.48 28.32
C ASP A 612 -32.64 9.89 28.97
N GLU A 613 -31.91 10.88 28.43
CA GLU A 613 -31.91 12.26 28.93
C GLU A 613 -32.99 13.15 28.26
N ILE A 614 -33.39 12.84 27.01
CA ILE A 614 -34.43 13.59 26.27
C ILE A 614 -35.54 12.66 25.72
N PRO A 615 -36.36 12.01 26.58
CA PRO A 615 -37.34 11.00 26.16
C PRO A 615 -38.43 11.53 25.22
N ALA A 616 -38.76 12.81 25.32
CA ALA A 616 -39.76 13.45 24.46
C ALA A 616 -39.33 13.51 22.98
N LEU A 617 -38.02 13.50 22.69
CA LEU A 617 -37.49 13.43 21.32
C LEU A 617 -37.50 11.99 20.78
N ASP A 618 -37.22 11.03 21.67
CA ASP A 618 -37.24 9.57 21.42
C ASP A 618 -38.62 9.10 20.94
N ASP A 619 -39.66 9.45 21.69
CA ASP A 619 -41.06 9.13 21.37
C ASP A 619 -41.53 9.75 20.04
N GLY A 620 -41.06 10.98 19.73
CA GLY A 620 -41.45 11.72 18.52
C GLY A 620 -40.79 11.21 17.23
N LEU A 621 -39.58 10.63 17.33
CA LEU A 621 -38.83 10.07 16.22
C LEU A 621 -39.04 8.55 16.05
N GLY A 622 -39.77 7.91 16.98
CA GLY A 622 -40.16 6.49 16.88
C GLY A 622 -39.02 5.51 17.19
N ILE A 623 -38.03 5.93 17.96
CA ILE A 623 -36.85 5.13 18.31
C ILE A 623 -37.25 4.13 19.41
N ARG A 624 -36.98 2.83 19.21
CA ARG A 624 -37.41 1.75 20.16
C ARG A 624 -36.31 0.81 20.62
N SER A 625 -35.09 0.90 20.08
CA SER A 625 -33.82 0.35 20.61
C SER A 625 -32.73 0.35 19.53
N ILE A 626 -31.46 0.56 19.95
CA ILE A 626 -30.19 0.56 19.16
C ILE A 626 -29.84 1.95 18.55
N PRO A 627 -28.54 2.34 18.46
CA PRO A 627 -28.11 3.56 17.78
C PRO A 627 -28.65 3.65 16.35
N GLN A 628 -29.39 4.73 16.08
CA GLN A 628 -30.01 5.02 14.78
C GLN A 628 -29.57 6.41 14.30
N PHE A 629 -29.38 6.53 12.99
CA PHE A 629 -29.05 7.78 12.31
C PHE A 629 -30.30 8.32 11.63
N PHE A 630 -30.61 9.58 11.88
CA PHE A 630 -31.72 10.26 11.23
C PHE A 630 -31.16 11.43 10.42
N LEU A 631 -31.43 11.40 9.13
CA LEU A 631 -31.24 12.55 8.25
C LEU A 631 -32.58 13.29 8.21
N THR A 632 -32.62 14.51 8.70
CA THR A 632 -33.82 15.34 8.62
C THR A 632 -33.52 16.55 7.74
N GLU A 633 -34.30 16.70 6.67
CA GLU A 633 -34.34 17.88 5.83
C GLU A 633 -35.42 18.81 6.36
N ASN A 634 -35.22 20.12 6.18
CA ASN A 634 -36.09 21.14 6.74
C ASN A 634 -37.58 20.84 6.47
N ALA A 635 -38.36 20.93 7.54
CA ALA A 635 -39.64 20.26 7.70
C ALA A 635 -40.66 20.55 6.59
N ASP A 636 -40.87 19.57 5.71
CA ASP A 636 -42.17 19.22 5.13
C ASP A 636 -42.13 17.77 4.61
N THR A 637 -43.09 16.95 5.05
CA THR A 637 -43.47 15.59 4.56
C THR A 637 -42.71 14.34 5.08
N VAL A 638 -43.05 13.96 6.32
CA VAL A 638 -43.11 12.53 6.75
C VAL A 638 -44.35 11.89 6.10
N ALA A 639 -44.22 11.25 4.91
CA ALA A 639 -45.35 10.49 4.35
C ALA A 639 -45.09 9.40 3.28
N PRO A 640 -43.94 9.29 2.59
CA PRO A 640 -43.77 8.14 1.67
C PRO A 640 -42.39 7.47 1.80
N ILE A 641 -42.05 6.93 2.98
CA ILE A 641 -40.87 6.05 3.17
C ILE A 641 -41.33 4.64 3.60
N LEU A 642 -42.31 4.09 2.88
CA LEU A 642 -42.68 2.66 2.98
C LEU A 642 -42.70 1.94 1.63
N SER A 643 -42.14 2.54 0.57
CA SER A 643 -41.91 1.85 -0.69
C SER A 643 -40.66 2.40 -1.37
N MET A 644 -39.73 1.52 -1.73
CA MET A 644 -38.39 1.76 -2.33
C MET A 644 -37.30 2.06 -1.26
N SER A 645 -36.22 1.31 -1.08
CA SER A 645 -35.44 0.43 -1.96
C SER A 645 -34.69 -0.63 -1.11
N GLN A 646 -34.51 -1.84 -1.65
CA GLN A 646 -33.64 -2.86 -1.05
C GLN A 646 -32.15 -2.47 -1.22
N PRO A 647 -31.25 -2.88 -0.30
CA PRO A 647 -29.83 -2.52 -0.36
C PRO A 647 -29.14 -3.18 -1.57
N GLN A 648 -28.84 -2.39 -2.59
CA GLN A 648 -28.15 -2.80 -3.82
C GLN A 648 -26.71 -3.25 -3.53
N LEU A 649 -26.19 -4.19 -4.33
CA LEU A 649 -24.80 -4.64 -4.28
C LEU A 649 -23.88 -3.49 -4.72
N ASP A 650 -22.84 -3.16 -3.95
CA ASP A 650 -21.81 -2.20 -4.41
C ASP A 650 -20.92 -2.87 -5.46
N ILE A 651 -21.34 -2.74 -6.72
CA ILE A 651 -20.68 -3.34 -7.88
C ILE A 651 -19.26 -2.81 -8.06
N LYS A 652 -18.99 -1.55 -7.73
CA LYS A 652 -17.65 -0.97 -7.89
C LYS A 652 -16.68 -1.59 -6.88
N ALA A 653 -17.08 -1.68 -5.62
CA ALA A 653 -16.28 -2.33 -4.58
C ALA A 653 -16.08 -3.84 -4.86
N LEU A 654 -17.11 -4.51 -5.37
CA LEU A 654 -17.03 -5.91 -5.79
C LEU A 654 -16.01 -6.11 -6.92
N ARG A 655 -16.13 -5.36 -8.01
CA ARG A 655 -15.24 -5.47 -9.18
C ARG A 655 -13.77 -5.22 -8.84
N ALA A 656 -13.50 -4.34 -7.88
CA ALA A 656 -12.14 -4.09 -7.38
C ALA A 656 -11.46 -5.34 -6.79
N LYS A 657 -12.23 -6.34 -6.34
CA LYS A 657 -11.70 -7.61 -5.81
C LYS A 657 -11.21 -8.56 -6.91
N PHE A 658 -11.56 -8.30 -8.17
CA PHE A 658 -11.19 -9.09 -9.35
C PHE A 658 -10.21 -8.29 -10.22
N PRO A 659 -8.88 -8.50 -10.10
CA PRO A 659 -7.88 -7.66 -10.76
C PRO A 659 -8.01 -7.56 -12.29
N ALA A 660 -8.53 -8.60 -12.94
CA ALA A 660 -8.73 -8.60 -14.39
C ALA A 660 -9.82 -7.62 -14.84
N LEU A 661 -10.84 -7.35 -14.00
CA LEU A 661 -11.94 -6.42 -14.32
C LEU A 661 -11.52 -4.94 -14.29
N GLN A 662 -10.27 -4.64 -13.94
CA GLN A 662 -9.67 -3.30 -13.97
C GLN A 662 -9.06 -2.95 -15.33
N GLN A 663 -9.14 -3.86 -16.30
CA GLN A 663 -8.77 -3.61 -17.69
C GLN A 663 -9.98 -3.08 -18.45
N ASP A 664 -9.76 -2.43 -19.59
CA ASP A 664 -10.80 -2.03 -20.56
C ASP A 664 -11.66 -3.23 -21.01
N GLN A 665 -11.10 -4.43 -20.91
CA GLN A 665 -11.80 -5.65 -21.29
C GLN A 665 -13.09 -5.89 -20.49
N VAL A 666 -14.24 -5.91 -21.19
CA VAL A 666 -15.51 -6.38 -20.62
C VAL A 666 -15.62 -7.89 -20.77
N PHE A 667 -15.64 -8.64 -19.66
CA PHE A 667 -15.66 -10.11 -19.66
C PHE A 667 -17.09 -10.65 -19.58
N LEU A 668 -17.58 -11.20 -20.69
CA LEU A 668 -18.93 -11.78 -20.84
C LEU A 668 -18.89 -13.26 -21.28
N ASP A 669 -17.76 -13.94 -21.08
CA ASP A 669 -17.60 -15.40 -21.26
C ASP A 669 -17.37 -16.13 -19.91
N ASN A 670 -18.06 -15.69 -18.85
CA ASN A 670 -17.89 -16.22 -17.49
C ASN A 670 -18.28 -17.71 -17.35
N ALA A 671 -19.18 -18.22 -18.20
CA ALA A 671 -19.46 -19.67 -18.27
C ALA A 671 -18.31 -20.47 -18.91
N GLY A 672 -17.42 -19.80 -19.64
CA GLY A 672 -16.14 -20.33 -20.13
C GLY A 672 -15.05 -20.34 -19.06
N GLY A 673 -15.03 -19.32 -18.20
CA GLY A 673 -14.14 -19.16 -17.04
C GLY A 673 -14.38 -17.81 -16.37
N SER A 674 -14.61 -17.78 -15.07
CA SER A 674 -14.78 -16.53 -14.31
C SER A 674 -13.42 -15.86 -14.08
N GLN A 675 -13.42 -14.57 -13.82
CA GLN A 675 -12.20 -13.90 -13.36
C GLN A 675 -11.85 -14.38 -11.94
N ILE A 676 -10.56 -14.54 -11.66
CA ILE A 676 -10.08 -14.99 -10.36
C ILE A 676 -10.15 -13.85 -9.34
N LEU A 677 -10.57 -14.17 -8.12
CA LEU A 677 -10.49 -13.30 -6.95
C LEU A 677 -9.02 -13.00 -6.63
N GLY A 678 -8.65 -11.73 -6.48
CA GLY A 678 -7.27 -11.32 -6.21
C GLY A 678 -6.67 -12.01 -4.99
N ALA A 679 -7.47 -12.11 -3.92
CA ALA A 679 -7.08 -12.77 -2.68
C ALA A 679 -6.81 -14.29 -2.84
N ALA A 680 -7.47 -14.96 -3.80
CA ALA A 680 -7.17 -16.35 -4.13
C ALA A 680 -5.82 -16.47 -4.86
N ALA A 681 -5.51 -15.56 -5.79
CA ALA A 681 -4.20 -15.50 -6.44
C ALA A 681 -3.06 -15.22 -5.45
N ASP A 682 -3.29 -14.32 -4.48
CA ASP A 682 -2.35 -14.05 -3.40
C ASP A 682 -2.15 -15.26 -2.47
N SER A 683 -3.22 -16.02 -2.17
CA SER A 683 -3.13 -17.25 -1.38
C SER A 683 -2.29 -18.33 -2.07
N ILE A 684 -2.41 -18.48 -3.39
CA ILE A 684 -1.56 -19.40 -4.19
C ILE A 684 -0.10 -18.96 -4.09
N ARG A 685 0.19 -17.67 -4.29
CA ARG A 685 1.53 -17.10 -4.18
C ARG A 685 2.14 -17.35 -2.79
N ASP A 686 1.37 -17.04 -1.75
CA ASP A 686 1.77 -17.24 -0.35
C ASP A 686 2.09 -18.71 -0.07
N TYR A 687 1.24 -19.66 -0.51
CA TYR A 687 1.51 -21.08 -0.34
C TYR A 687 2.83 -21.49 -1.00
N LEU A 688 3.05 -21.05 -2.26
CA LEU A 688 4.24 -21.41 -3.04
C LEU A 688 5.55 -20.91 -2.43
N ILE A 689 5.55 -19.73 -1.81
CA ILE A 689 6.78 -19.10 -1.28
C ILE A 689 7.02 -19.50 0.18
N THR A 690 5.98 -19.78 0.97
CA THR A 690 6.11 -19.98 2.42
C THR A 690 5.97 -21.43 2.88
N SER A 691 5.20 -22.25 2.15
CA SER A 691 4.77 -23.57 2.64
C SER A 691 4.77 -24.66 1.57
N ASN A 692 5.52 -24.48 0.48
CA ASN A 692 5.55 -25.43 -0.63
C ASN A 692 6.44 -26.65 -0.34
N VAL A 693 5.85 -27.64 0.32
CA VAL A 693 6.49 -28.92 0.63
C VAL A 693 5.47 -30.05 0.51
N GLN A 694 5.97 -31.28 0.39
CA GLN A 694 5.12 -32.46 0.44
C GLN A 694 4.40 -32.57 1.79
N MET A 695 3.09 -32.82 1.76
CA MET A 695 2.29 -33.01 2.97
C MET A 695 2.70 -34.29 3.71
N GLY A 696 2.45 -34.31 5.03
CA GLY A 696 2.73 -35.47 5.90
C GLY A 696 4.07 -35.41 6.66
N ALA A 697 4.88 -34.36 6.44
CA ALA A 697 6.11 -34.18 7.19
C ALA A 697 5.86 -33.54 8.58
N SER A 698 6.61 -33.98 9.60
CA SER A 698 6.42 -33.57 11.00
C SER A 698 7.03 -32.22 11.39
N TYR A 699 7.86 -31.61 10.52
CA TYR A 699 8.48 -30.31 10.75
C TYR A 699 7.49 -29.15 10.52
N SER A 700 7.84 -27.96 11.02
CA SER A 700 6.97 -26.79 11.08
C SER A 700 6.33 -26.42 9.73
N VAL A 701 7.12 -26.33 8.67
CA VAL A 701 6.63 -25.99 7.33
C VAL A 701 5.74 -27.09 6.74
N GLY A 702 6.02 -28.38 7.00
CA GLY A 702 5.16 -29.50 6.61
C GLY A 702 3.80 -29.47 7.31
N LYS A 703 3.77 -29.13 8.61
CA LYS A 703 2.52 -28.90 9.36
C LYS A 703 1.75 -27.69 8.83
N LEU A 704 2.43 -26.61 8.48
CA LEU A 704 1.80 -25.41 7.91
C LEU A 704 1.17 -25.71 6.54
N SER A 705 1.89 -26.42 5.66
CA SER A 705 1.38 -26.91 4.37
C SER A 705 0.10 -27.71 4.56
N ALA A 706 0.11 -28.73 5.43
CA ALA A 706 -1.05 -29.56 5.71
C ALA A 706 -2.24 -28.74 6.24
N THR A 707 -2.00 -27.81 7.16
CA THR A 707 -3.05 -26.92 7.69
C THR A 707 -3.70 -26.07 6.60
N LYS A 708 -2.90 -25.50 5.68
CA LYS A 708 -3.44 -24.67 4.59
C LYS A 708 -4.27 -25.50 3.60
N VAL A 709 -3.79 -26.68 3.23
CA VAL A 709 -4.54 -27.57 2.32
C VAL A 709 -5.82 -28.09 2.98
N ASN A 710 -5.77 -28.48 4.25
CA ASN A 710 -6.95 -28.94 4.99
C ASN A 710 -8.03 -27.85 5.09
N LYS A 711 -7.65 -26.58 5.30
CA LYS A 711 -8.58 -25.45 5.22
C LYS A 711 -9.28 -25.34 3.86
N GLY A 712 -8.59 -25.66 2.78
CA GLY A 712 -9.17 -25.73 1.43
C GLY A 712 -10.23 -26.83 1.29
N TYR A 713 -10.00 -28.01 1.87
CA TYR A 713 -11.01 -29.08 1.94
C TYR A 713 -12.20 -28.69 2.82
N GLU A 714 -11.94 -28.13 4.01
CA GLU A 714 -13.00 -27.67 4.92
C GLU A 714 -13.87 -26.59 4.29
N ALA A 715 -13.26 -25.60 3.64
CA ALA A 715 -14.01 -24.54 2.98
C ALA A 715 -14.86 -25.06 1.82
N ALA A 716 -14.31 -25.94 0.99
CA ALA A 716 -15.04 -26.52 -0.12
C ALA A 716 -16.21 -27.41 0.33
N ALA A 717 -16.03 -28.15 1.42
CA ALA A 717 -17.09 -28.90 2.07
C ALA A 717 -18.20 -27.97 2.60
N ARG A 718 -17.83 -26.87 3.29
CA ARG A 718 -18.79 -25.84 3.74
C ARG A 718 -19.58 -25.22 2.59
N TYR A 719 -18.93 -24.95 1.46
CA TYR A 719 -19.54 -24.28 0.31
C TYR A 719 -20.74 -25.04 -0.28
N ILE A 720 -20.73 -26.38 -0.19
CA ILE A 720 -21.80 -27.23 -0.74
C ILE A 720 -22.61 -28.00 0.32
N ASN A 721 -22.41 -27.69 1.61
CA ASN A 721 -22.97 -28.43 2.75
C ASN A 721 -22.57 -29.92 2.81
N ALA A 722 -21.28 -30.22 2.66
CA ALA A 722 -20.69 -31.56 2.75
C ALA A 722 -19.68 -31.69 3.90
N LEU A 723 -19.12 -32.88 4.08
CA LEU A 723 -17.97 -33.13 4.98
C LEU A 723 -16.66 -33.22 4.19
N PRO A 724 -15.49 -32.86 4.78
CA PRO A 724 -14.21 -32.87 4.07
C PRO A 724 -13.80 -34.22 3.46
N ASP A 725 -14.18 -35.34 4.08
CA ASP A 725 -13.91 -36.70 3.59
C ASP A 725 -14.78 -37.10 2.38
N GLU A 726 -15.79 -36.29 2.06
CA GLU A 726 -16.66 -36.46 0.89
C GLU A 726 -16.16 -35.67 -0.34
N ILE A 727 -14.99 -35.02 -0.24
CA ILE A 727 -14.44 -34.14 -1.25
C ILE A 727 -13.16 -34.72 -1.85
N VAL A 728 -13.00 -34.60 -3.16
CA VAL A 728 -11.73 -34.82 -3.85
C VAL A 728 -11.46 -33.72 -4.88
N TYR A 729 -10.20 -33.32 -4.97
CA TYR A 729 -9.72 -32.35 -5.96
C TYR A 729 -9.03 -33.03 -7.14
N GLY A 730 -9.09 -32.39 -8.30
CA GLY A 730 -8.40 -32.80 -9.52
C GLY A 730 -8.21 -31.63 -10.48
N ALA A 731 -7.46 -31.81 -11.57
CA ALA A 731 -7.12 -30.71 -12.47
C ALA A 731 -8.32 -30.19 -13.26
N SER A 732 -9.36 -31.01 -13.48
CA SER A 732 -10.60 -30.62 -14.15
C SER A 732 -11.77 -31.52 -13.78
N SER A 733 -13.00 -31.03 -13.93
CA SER A 733 -14.21 -31.85 -13.73
C SER A 733 -14.21 -33.06 -14.67
N THR A 734 -13.76 -32.90 -15.92
CA THR A 734 -13.59 -34.02 -16.87
C THR A 734 -12.68 -35.12 -16.33
N GLN A 735 -11.53 -34.76 -15.76
CA GLN A 735 -10.62 -35.72 -15.15
C GLN A 735 -11.28 -36.42 -13.96
N LEU A 736 -11.93 -35.67 -13.07
CA LEU A 736 -12.57 -36.23 -11.88
C LEU A 736 -13.71 -37.19 -12.23
N LEU A 737 -14.52 -36.87 -13.24
CA LEU A 737 -15.58 -37.75 -13.73
C LEU A 737 -14.98 -38.99 -14.41
N ARG A 738 -13.85 -38.86 -15.12
CA ARG A 738 -13.12 -40.02 -15.63
C ARG A 738 -12.61 -40.91 -14.49
N ASN A 739 -12.00 -40.33 -13.45
CA ASN A 739 -11.56 -41.04 -12.25
C ASN A 739 -12.73 -41.79 -11.60
N LEU A 740 -13.87 -41.11 -11.44
CA LEU A 740 -15.10 -41.69 -10.93
C LEU A 740 -15.54 -42.91 -11.76
N SER A 741 -15.54 -42.79 -13.09
CA SER A 741 -15.87 -43.91 -13.99
C SER A 741 -14.91 -45.11 -13.87
N LEU A 742 -13.64 -44.89 -13.51
CA LEU A 742 -12.66 -45.96 -13.30
C LEU A 742 -12.90 -46.69 -11.97
N GLY A 743 -13.44 -45.98 -10.97
CA GLY A 743 -13.75 -46.49 -9.62
C GLY A 743 -15.07 -47.26 -9.54
N LEU A 744 -16.02 -47.00 -10.45
CA LEU A 744 -17.32 -47.65 -10.48
C LEU A 744 -17.28 -49.03 -11.18
N THR A 745 -18.08 -49.98 -10.68
CA THR A 745 -18.23 -51.31 -11.27
C THR A 745 -19.69 -51.75 -11.22
N PHE A 746 -20.24 -52.11 -12.37
CA PHE A 746 -21.61 -52.57 -12.56
C PHE A 746 -21.64 -53.94 -13.23
N ALA A 747 -22.79 -54.61 -13.23
CA ALA A 747 -22.93 -55.89 -13.91
C ALA A 747 -23.17 -55.68 -15.42
N GLN A 748 -22.70 -56.62 -16.24
CA GLN A 748 -22.96 -56.60 -17.68
C GLN A 748 -24.47 -56.53 -17.95
N GLY A 749 -24.88 -55.63 -18.84
CA GLY A 749 -26.28 -55.40 -19.19
C GLY A 749 -27.06 -54.49 -18.22
N ASP A 750 -26.47 -54.03 -17.12
CA ASP A 750 -27.02 -52.91 -16.34
C ASP A 750 -27.13 -51.65 -17.23
N GLU A 751 -28.01 -50.73 -16.84
CA GLU A 751 -28.35 -49.55 -17.63
C GLU A 751 -27.79 -48.28 -16.98
N ILE A 752 -27.23 -47.40 -17.81
CA ILE A 752 -26.85 -46.03 -17.40
C ILE A 752 -27.58 -45.01 -18.26
N ILE A 753 -28.15 -44.00 -17.61
CA ILE A 753 -28.90 -42.93 -18.26
C ILE A 753 -27.99 -41.70 -18.35
N VAL A 754 -27.86 -41.14 -19.56
CA VAL A 754 -27.03 -39.97 -19.83
C VAL A 754 -27.86 -38.92 -20.55
N SER A 755 -27.92 -37.71 -20.02
CA SER A 755 -28.67 -36.62 -20.65
C SER A 755 -27.97 -36.09 -21.91
N THR A 756 -28.76 -35.73 -22.92
CA THR A 756 -28.24 -35.09 -24.14
C THR A 756 -28.04 -33.58 -24.00
N LEU A 757 -28.45 -32.98 -22.87
CA LEU A 757 -28.26 -31.55 -22.59
C LEU A 757 -26.90 -31.25 -21.94
N ASP A 758 -26.17 -32.29 -21.53
CA ASP A 758 -24.91 -32.18 -20.81
C ASP A 758 -23.76 -31.66 -21.69
N HIS A 759 -22.79 -31.07 -21.00
CA HIS A 759 -21.47 -30.81 -21.55
C HIS A 759 -20.74 -32.14 -21.78
N GLU A 760 -19.88 -32.25 -22.80
CA GLU A 760 -19.19 -33.50 -23.17
C GLU A 760 -18.37 -34.11 -22.01
N ALA A 761 -17.88 -33.25 -21.12
CA ALA A 761 -17.21 -33.65 -19.88
C ALA A 761 -18.06 -34.54 -18.96
N ASN A 762 -19.40 -34.47 -19.05
CA ASN A 762 -20.34 -35.34 -18.33
C ASN A 762 -20.96 -36.42 -19.22
N ILE A 763 -20.30 -36.80 -20.33
CA ILE A 763 -20.81 -37.80 -21.30
C ILE A 763 -19.73 -38.86 -21.61
N ALA A 764 -18.57 -38.43 -22.12
CA ALA A 764 -17.58 -39.33 -22.73
C ALA A 764 -17.10 -40.48 -21.82
N GLN A 765 -17.00 -40.23 -20.52
CA GLN A 765 -16.58 -41.22 -19.52
C GLN A 765 -17.64 -42.27 -19.23
N TRP A 766 -18.92 -41.93 -19.38
CA TRP A 766 -20.02 -42.87 -19.17
C TRP A 766 -20.13 -43.80 -20.36
N LEU A 767 -19.94 -43.29 -21.57
CA LEU A 767 -19.87 -44.12 -22.79
C LEU A 767 -18.72 -45.12 -22.74
N ASP A 768 -17.52 -44.65 -22.37
CA ASP A 768 -16.34 -45.51 -22.18
C ASP A 768 -16.54 -46.53 -21.04
N LEU A 769 -17.17 -46.14 -19.92
CA LEU A 769 -17.55 -47.08 -18.87
C LEU A 769 -18.51 -48.16 -19.39
N GLY A 770 -19.51 -47.74 -20.16
CA GLY A 770 -20.48 -48.64 -20.77
C GLY A 770 -19.84 -49.63 -21.74
N GLU A 771 -18.91 -49.18 -22.57
CA GLU A 771 -18.13 -50.05 -23.45
C GLU A 771 -17.27 -51.03 -22.66
N ARG A 772 -16.51 -50.56 -21.67
CA ARG A 772 -15.60 -51.38 -20.86
C ARG A 772 -16.30 -52.46 -20.03
N GLN A 773 -17.55 -52.22 -19.61
CA GLN A 773 -18.31 -53.13 -18.74
C GLN A 773 -19.52 -53.79 -19.43
N GLY A 774 -19.76 -53.49 -20.72
CA GLY A 774 -20.91 -54.01 -21.47
C GLY A 774 -22.25 -53.53 -20.92
N LEU A 775 -22.36 -52.24 -20.59
CA LEU A 775 -23.59 -51.60 -20.07
C LEU A 775 -24.45 -51.04 -21.20
N ASN A 776 -25.74 -50.94 -20.97
CA ASN A 776 -26.69 -50.34 -21.90
C ASN A 776 -26.80 -48.83 -21.65
N ILE A 777 -26.38 -48.02 -22.62
CA ILE A 777 -26.54 -46.56 -22.56
C ILE A 777 -27.97 -46.19 -22.97
N LYS A 778 -28.68 -45.50 -22.08
CA LYS A 778 -29.97 -44.87 -22.37
C LYS A 778 -29.78 -43.36 -22.48
N TRP A 779 -30.07 -42.81 -23.64
CA TRP A 779 -30.05 -41.36 -23.83
C TRP A 779 -31.32 -40.74 -23.25
N TRP A 780 -31.14 -39.73 -22.42
CA TRP A 780 -32.24 -38.90 -21.94
C TRP A 780 -32.32 -37.63 -22.76
N THR A 781 -33.20 -37.66 -23.76
CA THR A 781 -33.45 -36.57 -24.70
C THR A 781 -34.86 -36.02 -24.49
N PRO A 782 -35.00 -34.77 -24.00
CA PRO A 782 -36.32 -34.15 -23.87
C PRO A 782 -36.95 -33.90 -25.25
N GLU A 783 -38.12 -34.49 -25.50
CA GLU A 783 -38.86 -34.27 -26.75
C GLU A 783 -39.77 -33.02 -26.66
N GLY A 784 -39.88 -32.25 -27.76
CA GLY A 784 -40.97 -31.29 -27.95
C GLY A 784 -40.90 -29.94 -27.21
N GLN A 785 -39.74 -29.52 -26.71
CA GLN A 785 -39.62 -28.31 -25.86
C GLN A 785 -39.10 -27.04 -26.56
N GLY A 786 -39.19 -26.99 -27.90
CA GLY A 786 -38.74 -25.82 -28.68
C GLY A 786 -37.31 -25.42 -28.36
N ASN A 787 -37.07 -24.12 -28.15
CA ASN A 787 -35.73 -23.60 -27.89
C ASN A 787 -35.28 -23.72 -26.42
N ASN A 788 -36.06 -24.34 -25.53
CA ASN A 788 -35.75 -24.48 -24.09
C ASN A 788 -36.02 -25.90 -23.55
N PRO A 789 -35.27 -26.92 -24.00
CA PRO A 789 -35.40 -28.26 -23.45
C PRO A 789 -34.97 -28.31 -21.97
N LYS A 790 -35.78 -29.01 -21.16
CA LYS A 790 -35.61 -29.23 -19.72
C LYS A 790 -35.68 -30.71 -19.39
N LEU A 791 -34.78 -31.13 -18.50
CA LEU A 791 -34.84 -32.42 -17.82
C LEU A 791 -35.93 -32.36 -16.74
N THR A 792 -36.88 -33.29 -16.79
CA THR A 792 -37.99 -33.35 -15.83
C THR A 792 -38.24 -34.79 -15.35
N VAL A 793 -38.86 -34.95 -14.19
CA VAL A 793 -39.20 -36.27 -13.65
C VAL A 793 -40.08 -37.07 -14.64
N GLU A 794 -40.98 -36.41 -15.36
CA GLU A 794 -41.88 -37.03 -16.34
C GLU A 794 -41.13 -37.62 -17.52
N SER A 795 -40.09 -36.93 -18.00
CA SER A 795 -39.26 -37.42 -19.11
C SER A 795 -38.23 -38.46 -18.66
N LEU A 796 -37.85 -38.48 -17.38
CA LEU A 796 -36.95 -39.49 -16.81
C LEU A 796 -37.65 -40.82 -16.54
N LYS A 797 -38.87 -40.79 -16.00
CA LYS A 797 -39.62 -41.98 -15.55
C LYS A 797 -39.68 -43.12 -16.57
N PRO A 798 -39.92 -42.88 -17.88
CA PRO A 798 -39.93 -43.94 -18.89
C PRO A 798 -38.58 -44.63 -19.12
N LEU A 799 -37.48 -43.99 -18.75
CA LEU A 799 -36.11 -44.51 -18.95
C LEU A 799 -35.66 -45.39 -17.77
N LEU A 800 -36.18 -45.12 -16.56
CA LEU A 800 -35.85 -45.85 -15.35
C LEU A 800 -36.42 -47.28 -15.37
N THR A 801 -35.58 -48.26 -15.02
CA THR A 801 -35.98 -49.66 -14.85
C THR A 801 -35.25 -50.29 -13.67
N GLY A 802 -35.62 -51.53 -13.30
CA GLY A 802 -34.87 -52.29 -12.29
C GLY A 802 -33.40 -52.57 -12.64
N ARG A 803 -32.98 -52.37 -13.89
CA ARG A 803 -31.59 -52.48 -14.34
C ARG A 803 -30.82 -51.16 -14.33
N THR A 804 -31.47 -50.03 -14.06
CA THR A 804 -30.77 -48.75 -13.96
C THR A 804 -29.84 -48.75 -12.75
N ARG A 805 -28.60 -48.27 -12.95
CA ARG A 805 -27.58 -48.15 -11.88
C ARG A 805 -26.97 -46.76 -11.80
N PHE A 806 -27.01 -45.98 -12.87
CA PHE A 806 -26.35 -44.69 -12.91
C PHE A 806 -27.16 -43.69 -13.74
N LEU A 807 -27.29 -42.47 -13.24
CA LEU A 807 -27.92 -41.34 -13.91
C LEU A 807 -26.93 -40.17 -13.93
N ALA A 808 -26.58 -39.70 -15.13
CA ALA A 808 -25.76 -38.51 -15.34
C ALA A 808 -26.60 -37.37 -15.92
N LEU A 809 -26.56 -36.21 -15.26
CA LEU A 809 -27.23 -35.00 -15.71
C LEU A 809 -26.49 -33.72 -15.31
N THR A 810 -26.80 -32.61 -15.96
CA THR A 810 -26.36 -31.28 -15.55
C THR A 810 -27.38 -30.63 -14.61
N HIS A 811 -26.93 -29.80 -13.67
CA HIS A 811 -27.80 -28.96 -12.84
C HIS A 811 -28.32 -27.74 -13.62
N CYS A 812 -27.44 -27.17 -14.44
CA CYS A 812 -27.74 -26.07 -15.33
C CYS A 812 -26.88 -26.18 -16.59
N THR A 813 -27.51 -26.10 -17.75
CA THR A 813 -26.80 -26.15 -19.03
C THR A 813 -25.99 -24.88 -19.27
N ASN A 814 -24.73 -25.07 -19.66
CA ASN A 814 -23.79 -24.00 -20.02
C ASN A 814 -24.15 -23.24 -21.32
N ILE A 815 -25.20 -23.68 -22.03
CA ILE A 815 -25.75 -22.99 -23.20
C ILE A 815 -27.07 -22.31 -22.84
N LEU A 816 -28.06 -23.04 -22.32
CA LEU A 816 -29.40 -22.48 -22.14
C LEU A 816 -29.54 -21.63 -20.87
N GLY A 817 -28.64 -21.78 -19.90
CA GLY A 817 -28.76 -21.14 -18.58
C GLY A 817 -29.95 -21.64 -17.75
N SER A 818 -30.75 -22.57 -18.26
CA SER A 818 -31.94 -23.12 -17.61
C SER A 818 -31.58 -24.06 -16.47
N ILE A 819 -32.22 -23.87 -15.32
CA ILE A 819 -32.04 -24.67 -14.11
C ILE A 819 -32.97 -25.89 -14.17
N HIS A 820 -32.46 -27.07 -13.81
CA HIS A 820 -33.23 -28.30 -13.68
C HIS A 820 -33.52 -28.60 -12.21
N ASP A 821 -34.68 -29.19 -11.91
CA ASP A 821 -35.06 -29.60 -10.55
C ASP A 821 -34.34 -30.89 -10.15
N VAL A 822 -33.05 -30.75 -9.85
CA VAL A 822 -32.16 -31.86 -9.49
C VAL A 822 -32.69 -32.62 -8.27
N LYS A 823 -33.30 -31.93 -7.31
CA LYS A 823 -33.85 -32.55 -6.10
C LYS A 823 -34.99 -33.51 -6.44
N ALA A 824 -35.96 -33.07 -7.23
CA ALA A 824 -37.06 -33.92 -7.67
C ALA A 824 -36.57 -35.08 -8.55
N ILE A 825 -35.59 -34.82 -9.42
CA ILE A 825 -34.99 -35.84 -10.29
C ILE A 825 -34.24 -36.91 -9.49
N ALA A 826 -33.40 -36.51 -8.52
CA ALA A 826 -32.66 -37.43 -7.68
C ALA A 826 -33.62 -38.30 -6.84
N ALA A 827 -34.64 -37.69 -6.24
CA ALA A 827 -35.67 -38.42 -5.51
C ALA A 827 -36.37 -39.48 -6.38
N ALA A 828 -36.74 -39.14 -7.62
CA ALA A 828 -37.37 -40.07 -8.55
C ALA A 828 -36.42 -41.21 -8.99
N ALA A 829 -35.13 -40.92 -9.16
CA ALA A 829 -34.13 -41.94 -9.50
C ALA A 829 -33.92 -42.91 -8.33
N HIS A 830 -33.89 -42.40 -7.09
CA HIS A 830 -33.68 -43.19 -5.87
C HIS A 830 -34.89 -44.02 -5.44
N GLU A 831 -36.06 -43.87 -6.07
CA GLU A 831 -37.15 -44.85 -5.97
C GLU A 831 -36.71 -46.25 -6.46
N TYR A 832 -35.66 -46.30 -7.30
CA TYR A 832 -35.05 -47.53 -7.78
C TYR A 832 -33.78 -47.87 -6.96
N PRO A 833 -33.68 -49.09 -6.42
CA PRO A 833 -32.58 -49.46 -5.55
C PRO A 833 -31.23 -49.46 -6.28
N ASN A 834 -30.21 -48.92 -5.60
CA ASN A 834 -28.82 -48.86 -6.08
C ASN A 834 -28.58 -47.98 -7.32
N VAL A 835 -29.50 -47.06 -7.65
CA VAL A 835 -29.23 -46.03 -8.66
C VAL A 835 -28.36 -44.93 -8.04
N LEU A 836 -27.23 -44.62 -8.68
CA LEU A 836 -26.36 -43.50 -8.33
C LEU A 836 -26.65 -42.30 -9.23
N VAL A 837 -26.78 -41.11 -8.64
CA VAL A 837 -27.06 -39.86 -9.36
C VAL A 837 -25.82 -38.96 -9.36
N CYS A 838 -25.29 -38.67 -10.55
CA CYS A 838 -24.12 -37.82 -10.76
C CYS A 838 -24.51 -36.54 -11.49
N VAL A 839 -24.26 -35.41 -10.83
CA VAL A 839 -24.67 -34.08 -11.30
C VAL A 839 -23.47 -33.22 -11.67
N ASP A 840 -23.48 -32.69 -12.88
CA ASP A 840 -22.59 -31.60 -13.30
C ASP A 840 -23.15 -30.25 -12.84
N GLY A 841 -22.55 -29.71 -11.79
CA GLY A 841 -22.87 -28.42 -11.21
C GLY A 841 -22.00 -27.26 -11.69
N VAL A 842 -21.13 -27.46 -12.68
CA VAL A 842 -20.08 -26.51 -13.08
C VAL A 842 -20.66 -25.15 -13.49
N ALA A 843 -21.78 -25.12 -14.22
CA ALA A 843 -22.43 -23.87 -14.61
C ALA A 843 -23.36 -23.31 -13.52
N TYR A 844 -23.77 -24.11 -12.55
CA TYR A 844 -24.67 -23.69 -11.47
C TYR A 844 -23.93 -23.02 -10.31
N ALA A 845 -22.78 -23.60 -9.93
CA ALA A 845 -22.02 -23.22 -8.75
C ALA A 845 -21.76 -21.71 -8.58
N PRO A 846 -21.29 -20.95 -9.59
CA PRO A 846 -20.96 -19.54 -9.36
C PRO A 846 -22.14 -18.65 -8.97
N HIS A 847 -23.38 -19.10 -9.22
CA HIS A 847 -24.55 -18.25 -9.22
C HIS A 847 -25.49 -18.49 -8.04
N ARG A 848 -25.50 -19.69 -7.44
CA ARG A 848 -26.48 -20.05 -6.42
C ARG A 848 -25.85 -20.91 -5.31
N PRO A 849 -26.36 -20.84 -4.07
CA PRO A 849 -25.94 -21.75 -3.02
C PRO A 849 -26.26 -23.20 -3.40
N ILE A 850 -25.38 -24.10 -2.98
CA ILE A 850 -25.51 -25.54 -3.21
C ILE A 850 -25.65 -26.24 -1.87
N ASP A 851 -26.63 -27.13 -1.77
CA ASP A 851 -26.76 -28.07 -0.67
C ASP A 851 -26.88 -29.48 -1.24
N VAL A 852 -25.77 -30.21 -1.31
CA VAL A 852 -25.77 -31.55 -1.91
C VAL A 852 -26.54 -32.57 -1.08
N LYS A 853 -26.79 -32.29 0.21
CA LYS A 853 -27.60 -33.14 1.09
C LYS A 853 -29.08 -32.92 0.82
N ASP A 854 -29.50 -31.67 0.70
CA ASP A 854 -30.89 -31.33 0.35
C ASP A 854 -31.25 -31.77 -1.07
N LEU A 855 -30.31 -31.65 -2.02
CA LEU A 855 -30.46 -32.16 -3.39
C LEU A 855 -30.56 -33.68 -3.45
N GLY A 856 -30.07 -34.40 -2.44
CA GLY A 856 -30.10 -35.87 -2.40
C GLY A 856 -29.26 -36.53 -3.49
N VAL A 857 -28.16 -35.90 -3.93
CA VAL A 857 -27.29 -36.43 -4.99
C VAL A 857 -26.17 -37.32 -4.44
N ASP A 858 -25.72 -38.29 -5.25
CA ASP A 858 -24.62 -39.18 -4.88
C ASP A 858 -23.26 -38.58 -5.23
N PHE A 859 -23.17 -37.95 -6.40
CA PHE A 859 -21.97 -37.26 -6.87
C PHE A 859 -22.32 -35.88 -7.41
N TYR A 860 -21.47 -34.89 -7.13
CA TYR A 860 -21.65 -33.52 -7.63
C TYR A 860 -20.30 -32.91 -7.97
N CYS A 861 -20.10 -32.47 -9.21
CA CYS A 861 -18.82 -31.86 -9.61
C CYS A 861 -18.94 -30.37 -9.92
N LEU A 862 -17.89 -29.62 -9.62
CA LEU A 862 -17.74 -28.22 -10.01
C LEU A 862 -16.28 -27.89 -10.35
N SER A 863 -16.06 -26.73 -10.97
CA SER A 863 -14.74 -26.23 -11.35
C SER A 863 -14.51 -24.87 -10.73
N TRP A 864 -13.48 -24.73 -9.89
CA TRP A 864 -13.22 -23.50 -9.13
C TRP A 864 -12.82 -22.31 -10.01
N TYR A 865 -12.25 -22.54 -11.19
CA TYR A 865 -11.96 -21.45 -12.15
C TYR A 865 -13.22 -20.83 -12.78
N LYS A 866 -14.39 -21.45 -12.57
CA LYS A 866 -15.69 -20.85 -12.87
C LYS A 866 -16.40 -20.29 -11.64
N VAL A 867 -15.84 -20.53 -10.45
CA VAL A 867 -16.31 -20.06 -9.15
C VAL A 867 -15.22 -19.14 -8.56
N PHE A 868 -14.72 -18.20 -9.37
CA PHE A 868 -13.84 -17.12 -8.94
C PHE A 868 -12.47 -17.55 -8.36
N GLY A 869 -12.10 -18.83 -8.50
CA GLY A 869 -10.88 -19.43 -8.00
C GLY A 869 -9.90 -19.85 -9.11
N PRO A 870 -8.90 -20.67 -8.80
CA PRO A 870 -7.93 -21.15 -9.79
C PRO A 870 -8.42 -22.32 -10.65
N HIS A 871 -7.62 -22.68 -11.67
CA HIS A 871 -7.79 -23.88 -12.52
C HIS A 871 -7.59 -25.19 -11.76
N ILE A 872 -8.55 -25.51 -10.90
CA ILE A 872 -8.73 -26.78 -10.22
C ILE A 872 -10.23 -27.11 -10.15
N ALA A 873 -10.57 -28.38 -10.06
CA ALA A 873 -11.94 -28.85 -9.93
C ALA A 873 -12.13 -29.69 -8.67
N MET A 874 -13.38 -29.85 -8.31
CA MET A 874 -13.81 -30.62 -7.15
C MET A 874 -14.92 -31.60 -7.54
N LEU A 875 -14.89 -32.77 -6.91
CA LEU A 875 -15.97 -33.74 -6.92
C LEU A 875 -16.37 -34.04 -5.48
N TYR A 876 -17.67 -33.94 -5.23
CA TYR A 876 -18.33 -34.48 -4.05
C TYR A 876 -18.78 -35.92 -4.33
N GLY A 877 -18.69 -36.77 -3.31
CA GLY A 877 -19.25 -38.12 -3.31
C GLY A 877 -19.77 -38.47 -1.92
N SER A 878 -21.07 -38.76 -1.82
CA SER A 878 -21.70 -39.12 -0.55
C SER A 878 -21.03 -40.35 0.06
N ARG A 879 -20.99 -40.44 1.40
CA ARG A 879 -20.40 -41.62 2.07
C ARG A 879 -21.03 -42.96 1.64
N GLU A 880 -22.31 -42.97 1.30
CA GLU A 880 -22.98 -44.17 0.79
C GLU A 880 -22.51 -44.51 -0.63
N ALA A 881 -22.42 -43.52 -1.52
CA ALA A 881 -21.91 -43.71 -2.87
C ALA A 881 -20.43 -44.13 -2.88
N GLN A 882 -19.63 -43.63 -1.94
CA GLN A 882 -18.22 -44.03 -1.77
C GLN A 882 -18.05 -45.52 -1.48
N LYS A 883 -19.05 -46.22 -0.91
CA LYS A 883 -18.97 -47.69 -0.67
C LYS A 883 -18.99 -48.47 -1.98
N GLN A 884 -19.52 -47.88 -3.05
CA GLN A 884 -19.56 -48.48 -4.39
C GLN A 884 -18.29 -48.17 -5.22
N LEU A 885 -17.36 -47.37 -4.68
CA LEU A 885 -16.10 -47.04 -5.34
C LEU A 885 -14.96 -47.92 -4.88
N ARG A 886 -14.29 -48.56 -5.82
CA ARG A 886 -12.97 -49.17 -5.57
C ARG A 886 -11.89 -48.07 -5.55
N PRO A 887 -10.88 -48.17 -4.67
CA PRO A 887 -9.75 -47.25 -4.70
C PRO A 887 -8.96 -47.39 -6.00
N ILE A 888 -8.69 -46.26 -6.66
CA ILE A 888 -7.84 -46.15 -7.86
C ILE A 888 -6.53 -45.38 -7.59
N GLY A 889 -6.37 -44.84 -6.38
CA GLY A 889 -5.15 -44.20 -5.89
C GLY A 889 -4.06 -45.19 -5.50
N HIS A 890 -3.08 -44.74 -4.70
CA HIS A 890 -2.01 -45.61 -4.22
C HIS A 890 -2.54 -46.73 -3.31
N TYR A 891 -2.06 -47.96 -3.54
CA TYR A 891 -2.52 -49.15 -2.81
C TYR A 891 -2.32 -49.09 -1.29
N PHE A 892 -1.42 -48.22 -0.81
CA PHE A 892 -1.09 -48.07 0.61
C PHE A 892 -1.91 -46.99 1.33
N ASN A 893 -2.71 -46.20 0.61
CA ASN A 893 -3.60 -45.21 1.24
C ASN A 893 -4.77 -45.92 1.95
N PRO A 894 -5.29 -45.37 3.07
CA PRO A 894 -6.24 -46.05 3.95
C PRO A 894 -7.63 -46.29 3.34
N ALA A 895 -7.92 -45.78 2.13
CA ALA A 895 -9.21 -45.93 1.44
C ALA A 895 -10.43 -45.48 2.26
N GLU A 896 -10.24 -44.52 3.17
CA GLU A 896 -11.27 -44.03 4.10
C GLU A 896 -12.05 -42.84 3.52
N SER A 897 -11.38 -41.93 2.81
CA SER A 897 -11.98 -40.74 2.21
C SER A 897 -12.19 -40.87 0.70
N LEU A 898 -13.00 -39.99 0.12
CA LEU A 898 -13.12 -39.89 -1.34
C LEU A 898 -11.79 -39.56 -2.00
N SER A 899 -10.96 -38.72 -1.35
CA SER A 899 -9.63 -38.38 -1.84
C SER A 899 -8.69 -39.58 -1.89
N ASP A 900 -8.78 -40.49 -0.90
CA ASP A 900 -8.02 -41.76 -0.93
C ASP A 900 -8.47 -42.68 -2.07
N LYS A 901 -9.77 -42.68 -2.38
CA LYS A 901 -10.36 -43.58 -3.37
C LYS A 901 -10.19 -43.09 -4.79
N ALA A 902 -10.49 -41.81 -5.06
CA ALA A 902 -10.61 -41.26 -6.41
C ALA A 902 -9.55 -40.17 -6.73
N GLY A 903 -8.76 -39.76 -5.75
CA GLY A 903 -7.68 -38.78 -5.91
C GLY A 903 -6.42 -39.43 -6.46
N PHE A 904 -5.76 -38.72 -7.38
CA PHE A 904 -4.38 -39.02 -7.76
C PHE A 904 -3.44 -38.13 -6.93
N SER A 905 -2.45 -38.76 -6.33
CA SER A 905 -1.58 -38.19 -5.30
C SER A 905 -0.88 -36.89 -5.74
N ALA A 906 -0.65 -35.99 -4.78
CA ALA A 906 0.16 -34.78 -4.92
C ALA A 906 -0.34 -33.71 -5.91
N GLY A 907 -1.66 -33.55 -6.07
CA GLY A 907 -2.24 -32.50 -6.92
C GLY A 907 -2.34 -31.14 -6.24
N SER A 908 -1.66 -30.13 -6.80
CA SER A 908 -1.95 -28.68 -6.69
C SER A 908 -2.32 -28.14 -5.30
N TYR A 909 -1.48 -28.41 -4.29
CA TYR A 909 -1.71 -27.97 -2.91
C TYR A 909 -1.92 -26.46 -2.78
N GLU A 910 -1.19 -25.67 -3.56
CA GLU A 910 -1.31 -24.22 -3.65
C GLU A 910 -2.69 -23.77 -4.13
N LEU A 911 -3.29 -24.51 -5.08
CA LEU A 911 -4.61 -24.20 -5.61
C LEU A 911 -5.69 -24.60 -4.61
N ILE A 912 -5.55 -25.77 -3.97
CA ILE A 912 -6.47 -26.24 -2.92
C ILE A 912 -6.47 -25.26 -1.74
N ALA A 913 -5.30 -24.83 -1.29
CA ALA A 913 -5.17 -23.87 -0.18
C ALA A 913 -5.91 -22.55 -0.45
N SER A 914 -5.94 -22.09 -1.71
CA SER A 914 -6.61 -20.84 -2.09
C SER A 914 -8.13 -20.88 -2.02
N ILE A 915 -8.74 -22.08 -2.02
CA ILE A 915 -10.19 -22.25 -2.03
C ILE A 915 -10.84 -21.68 -0.78
N SER A 916 -10.16 -21.70 0.37
CA SER A 916 -10.71 -21.11 1.59
C SER A 916 -11.05 -19.62 1.41
N VAL A 917 -10.18 -18.89 0.72
CA VAL A 917 -10.37 -17.45 0.49
C VAL A 917 -11.52 -17.17 -0.48
N VAL A 918 -11.68 -18.01 -1.50
CA VAL A 918 -12.79 -17.93 -2.46
C VAL A 918 -14.13 -18.14 -1.75
N VAL A 919 -14.22 -19.17 -0.92
CA VAL A 919 -15.45 -19.49 -0.18
C VAL A 919 -15.77 -18.42 0.86
N ASP A 920 -14.77 -17.92 1.59
CA ASP A 920 -14.97 -16.87 2.58
C ASP A 920 -15.50 -15.58 1.92
N HIS A 921 -15.05 -15.25 0.70
CA HIS A 921 -15.59 -14.15 -0.10
C HIS A 921 -17.05 -14.39 -0.49
N LEU A 922 -17.38 -15.56 -1.04
CA LEU A 922 -18.74 -15.90 -1.46
C LEU A 922 -19.74 -16.00 -0.30
N LEU A 923 -19.29 -16.34 0.90
CA LEU A 923 -20.16 -16.39 2.08
C LEU A 923 -20.30 -15.02 2.76
N ALA A 924 -19.28 -14.16 2.68
CA ALA A 924 -19.36 -12.78 3.17
C ALA A 924 -20.27 -11.91 2.29
N GLU A 925 -20.30 -12.18 0.98
CA GLU A 925 -21.22 -11.57 0.05
C GLU A 925 -22.56 -12.31 0.10
N SER A 926 -23.61 -11.67 0.58
CA SER A 926 -24.93 -12.32 0.64
C SER A 926 -25.38 -12.78 -0.76
N TRP A 927 -25.69 -14.08 -0.88
CA TRP A 927 -26.24 -14.68 -2.11
C TRP A 927 -27.44 -13.89 -2.65
N ASP A 928 -28.29 -13.35 -1.78
CA ASP A 928 -29.47 -12.58 -2.20
C ASP A 928 -29.10 -11.37 -3.07
N LYS A 929 -28.01 -10.68 -2.71
CA LYS A 929 -27.53 -9.50 -3.46
C LYS A 929 -26.95 -9.90 -4.82
N SER A 930 -26.16 -10.96 -4.85
CA SER A 930 -25.59 -11.49 -6.10
C SER A 930 -26.68 -12.00 -7.04
N ILE A 931 -27.69 -12.71 -6.50
CA ILE A 931 -28.85 -13.20 -7.26
C ILE A 931 -29.66 -12.02 -7.82
N GLN A 932 -29.88 -10.98 -7.02
CA GLN A 932 -30.60 -9.79 -7.48
C GLN A 932 -29.85 -9.09 -8.62
N GLN A 933 -28.54 -8.85 -8.45
CA GLN A 933 -27.73 -8.23 -9.50
C GLN A 933 -27.74 -9.04 -10.80
N GLU A 934 -27.55 -10.36 -10.71
CA GLU A 934 -27.61 -11.26 -11.86
C GLU A 934 -28.98 -11.27 -12.53
N THR A 935 -30.05 -11.08 -11.75
CA THR A 935 -31.43 -10.97 -12.23
C THR A 935 -31.63 -9.67 -13.02
N GLU A 936 -31.09 -8.55 -12.53
CA GLU A 936 -31.21 -7.24 -13.17
C GLU A 936 -30.46 -7.19 -14.50
N ILE A 937 -29.19 -7.63 -14.53
CA ILE A 937 -28.38 -7.63 -15.76
C ILE A 937 -28.90 -8.61 -16.82
N GLN A 938 -29.37 -9.79 -16.42
CA GLN A 938 -29.93 -10.75 -17.39
C GLN A 938 -31.25 -10.27 -17.97
N LYS A 939 -32.08 -9.61 -17.15
CA LYS A 939 -33.37 -9.07 -17.58
C LYS A 939 -33.18 -8.04 -18.69
N LEU A 940 -32.19 -7.17 -18.56
CA LEU A 940 -31.92 -6.12 -19.56
C LEU A 940 -31.67 -6.72 -20.96
N LEU A 941 -30.81 -7.74 -21.07
CA LEU A 941 -30.52 -8.39 -22.35
C LEU A 941 -31.72 -9.21 -22.86
N LEU A 942 -32.42 -9.94 -21.98
CA LEU A 942 -33.61 -10.72 -22.35
C LEU A 942 -34.74 -9.83 -22.88
N ASP A 943 -35.02 -8.71 -22.22
CA ASP A 943 -36.05 -7.76 -22.62
C ASP A 943 -35.76 -7.16 -24.00
N TYR A 944 -34.47 -6.94 -24.32
CA TYR A 944 -34.05 -6.50 -25.65
C TYR A 944 -34.23 -7.60 -26.71
N LEU A 945 -33.69 -8.79 -26.47
CA LEU A 945 -33.73 -9.90 -27.43
C LEU A 945 -35.18 -10.36 -27.70
N THR A 946 -36.04 -10.37 -26.69
CA THR A 946 -37.46 -10.77 -26.84
C THR A 946 -38.26 -9.80 -27.71
N LYS A 947 -37.86 -8.52 -27.78
CA LYS A 947 -38.49 -7.50 -28.64
C LYS A 947 -38.04 -7.59 -30.10
N ARG A 948 -37.04 -8.41 -30.41
CA ARG A 948 -36.54 -8.60 -31.77
C ARG A 948 -37.23 -9.79 -32.43
N GLU A 949 -37.87 -9.53 -33.57
CA GLU A 949 -38.50 -10.59 -34.37
C GLU A 949 -37.47 -11.49 -35.08
N ASP A 950 -36.27 -10.98 -35.30
CA ASP A 950 -35.16 -11.66 -35.96
C ASP A 950 -34.20 -12.34 -34.96
N ALA A 951 -34.50 -12.36 -33.66
CA ALA A 951 -33.67 -13.01 -32.65
C ALA A 951 -34.37 -14.24 -32.06
N THR A 952 -33.64 -15.36 -31.99
CA THR A 952 -34.11 -16.57 -31.33
C THR A 952 -33.30 -16.82 -30.07
N ILE A 953 -33.95 -16.78 -28.90
CA ILE A 953 -33.34 -17.10 -27.60
C ILE A 953 -33.40 -18.61 -27.37
N TYR A 954 -32.29 -19.21 -26.95
CA TYR A 954 -32.22 -20.59 -26.49
C TYR A 954 -32.18 -20.64 -24.97
N GLY A 955 -33.16 -21.33 -24.39
CA GLY A 955 -33.40 -21.48 -22.95
C GLY A 955 -34.56 -20.64 -22.41
N GLU A 956 -34.67 -20.59 -21.08
CA GLU A 956 -35.74 -19.88 -20.37
C GLU A 956 -35.79 -18.37 -20.74
N PRO A 957 -36.86 -17.85 -21.36
CA PRO A 957 -36.89 -16.46 -21.81
C PRO A 957 -37.12 -15.45 -20.68
N SER A 958 -37.44 -15.91 -19.47
CA SER A 958 -37.64 -15.07 -18.30
C SER A 958 -36.37 -14.88 -17.48
N SER A 959 -36.26 -13.74 -16.80
CA SER A 959 -35.19 -13.45 -15.83
C SER A 959 -35.48 -14.03 -14.44
N ASP A 960 -36.34 -15.05 -14.31
CA ASP A 960 -36.71 -15.62 -13.02
C ASP A 960 -35.49 -16.35 -12.42
N PRO A 961 -34.95 -15.90 -11.26
CA PRO A 961 -33.72 -16.43 -10.70
C PRO A 961 -33.80 -17.89 -10.25
N SER A 962 -35.02 -18.44 -10.11
CA SER A 962 -35.28 -19.85 -9.79
C SER A 962 -35.28 -20.75 -11.03
N LYS A 963 -35.37 -20.17 -12.23
CA LYS A 963 -35.48 -20.92 -13.50
C LYS A 963 -34.27 -20.73 -14.41
N ARG A 964 -33.55 -19.61 -14.27
CA ARG A 964 -32.42 -19.25 -15.14
C ARG A 964 -31.25 -18.61 -14.38
N LEU A 965 -30.05 -18.97 -14.82
CA LEU A 965 -28.78 -18.31 -14.50
C LEU A 965 -28.39 -17.33 -15.61
N PRO A 966 -27.52 -16.34 -15.35
CA PRO A 966 -27.21 -15.25 -16.30
C PRO A 966 -26.33 -15.70 -17.49
N ILE A 967 -26.72 -16.77 -18.18
CA ILE A 967 -26.13 -17.36 -19.37
C ILE A 967 -27.20 -17.30 -20.47
N ILE A 968 -27.02 -16.39 -21.43
CA ILE A 968 -27.99 -16.13 -22.48
C ILE A 968 -27.37 -16.54 -23.82
N SER A 969 -27.97 -17.52 -24.47
CA SER A 969 -27.60 -17.95 -25.82
C SER A 969 -28.68 -17.55 -26.82
N PHE A 970 -28.28 -17.07 -27.99
CA PHE A 970 -29.21 -16.68 -29.06
C PHE A 970 -28.58 -16.79 -30.46
N THR A 971 -29.44 -16.82 -31.47
CA THR A 971 -29.09 -16.65 -32.90
C THR A 971 -29.86 -15.47 -33.47
N ILE A 972 -29.35 -14.89 -34.56
CA ILE A 972 -29.99 -13.79 -35.28
C ILE A 972 -30.23 -14.22 -36.73
N ASP A 973 -31.45 -14.09 -37.22
CA ASP A 973 -31.82 -14.47 -38.56
C ASP A 973 -31.03 -13.69 -39.61
N GLY A 974 -30.49 -14.41 -40.59
CA GLY A 974 -29.65 -13.84 -41.63
C GLY A 974 -28.20 -13.53 -41.20
N TRP A 975 -27.82 -13.82 -39.95
CA TRP A 975 -26.45 -13.69 -39.46
C TRP A 975 -25.90 -15.01 -38.95
N ASN A 976 -24.65 -15.30 -39.32
CA ASN A 976 -23.89 -16.38 -38.72
C ASN A 976 -23.39 -15.95 -37.32
N SER A 977 -23.48 -16.82 -36.31
CA SER A 977 -23.10 -16.50 -34.93
C SER A 977 -21.63 -16.08 -34.82
N ARG A 978 -20.73 -16.70 -35.59
CA ARG A 978 -19.31 -16.26 -35.67
C ARG A 978 -19.19 -14.83 -36.17
N SER A 979 -19.96 -14.46 -37.19
CA SER A 979 -19.96 -13.12 -37.77
C SER A 979 -20.50 -12.07 -36.79
N VAL A 980 -21.53 -12.41 -36.01
CA VAL A 980 -22.04 -11.52 -34.95
C VAL A 980 -20.94 -11.24 -33.92
N VAL A 981 -20.28 -12.28 -33.40
CA VAL A 981 -19.22 -12.11 -32.40
C VAL A 981 -18.03 -11.33 -32.97
N ALA A 982 -17.56 -11.69 -34.16
CA ALA A 982 -16.45 -10.99 -34.82
C ALA A 982 -16.76 -9.51 -35.06
N ALA A 983 -18.02 -9.18 -35.40
CA ALA A 983 -18.43 -7.80 -35.58
C ALA A 983 -18.48 -7.05 -34.23
N ILE A 984 -18.96 -7.67 -33.15
CA ILE A 984 -18.95 -7.05 -31.81
C ILE A 984 -17.51 -6.75 -31.38
N GLU A 985 -16.61 -7.73 -31.50
CA GLU A 985 -15.19 -7.56 -31.12
C GLU A 985 -14.47 -6.51 -31.98
N ALA A 986 -14.86 -6.34 -33.25
CA ALA A 986 -14.28 -5.32 -34.12
C ALA A 986 -14.75 -3.90 -33.77
N ASN A 987 -15.89 -3.74 -33.10
CA ASN A 987 -16.51 -2.45 -32.80
C ASN A 987 -16.55 -2.12 -31.30
N SER A 988 -16.01 -2.99 -30.43
CA SER A 988 -16.05 -2.83 -28.98
C SER A 988 -14.97 -3.66 -28.25
N ASN A 989 -14.79 -3.38 -26.97
CA ASN A 989 -14.00 -4.18 -26.03
C ASN A 989 -14.77 -5.38 -25.44
N LEU A 990 -16.01 -5.66 -25.89
CA LEU A 990 -16.87 -6.72 -25.33
C LEU A 990 -16.32 -8.11 -25.67
N GLY A 991 -16.12 -8.94 -24.64
CA GLY A 991 -15.59 -10.31 -24.76
C GLY A 991 -16.66 -11.36 -24.55
N LEU A 992 -17.27 -11.81 -25.65
CA LEU A 992 -18.27 -12.88 -25.69
C LEU A 992 -17.85 -13.91 -26.75
N LYS A 993 -18.54 -15.05 -26.81
CA LYS A 993 -18.08 -16.19 -27.62
C LYS A 993 -19.23 -16.80 -28.42
N HIS A 994 -18.88 -17.48 -29.51
CA HIS A 994 -19.82 -18.32 -30.26
C HIS A 994 -19.37 -19.79 -30.29
N GLY A 995 -20.30 -20.67 -30.63
CA GLY A 995 -20.04 -22.08 -30.90
C GLY A 995 -20.96 -23.00 -30.11
N HIS A 996 -20.55 -24.27 -30.01
CA HIS A 996 -21.32 -25.30 -29.33
C HIS A 996 -20.88 -25.54 -27.87
N PHE A 997 -19.88 -24.83 -27.37
CA PHE A 997 -19.41 -24.86 -25.97
C PHE A 997 -19.26 -26.27 -25.36
N TYR A 998 -18.77 -27.22 -26.15
CA TYR A 998 -18.67 -28.65 -25.81
C TYR A 998 -19.99 -29.37 -25.48
N SER A 999 -21.15 -28.77 -25.75
CA SER A 999 -22.47 -29.40 -25.63
C SER A 999 -22.98 -29.75 -27.03
N HIS A 1000 -22.19 -30.55 -27.75
CA HIS A 1000 -22.39 -30.81 -29.18
C HIS A 1000 -23.72 -31.51 -29.47
N ARG A 1001 -24.13 -32.46 -28.61
CA ARG A 1001 -25.42 -33.16 -28.73
C ARG A 1001 -26.60 -32.23 -28.51
N LEU A 1002 -26.53 -31.36 -27.50
CA LEU A 1002 -27.55 -30.32 -27.29
C LEU A 1002 -27.75 -29.49 -28.55
N VAL A 1003 -26.67 -28.96 -29.12
CA VAL A 1003 -26.73 -28.10 -30.32
C VAL A 1003 -27.26 -28.86 -31.53
N LYS A 1004 -26.74 -30.07 -31.81
CA LYS A 1004 -27.06 -30.82 -33.03
C LYS A 1004 -28.34 -31.64 -32.94
N GLU A 1005 -28.50 -32.41 -31.88
CA GLU A 1005 -29.53 -33.46 -31.77
C GLU A 1005 -30.81 -32.95 -31.10
N VAL A 1006 -30.72 -31.88 -30.29
CA VAL A 1006 -31.87 -31.35 -29.54
C VAL A 1006 -32.35 -30.01 -30.11
N LEU A 1007 -31.44 -29.08 -30.38
CA LEU A 1007 -31.77 -27.75 -30.93
C LEU A 1007 -31.77 -27.72 -32.46
N ASP A 1008 -31.30 -28.76 -33.12
CA ASP A 1008 -31.19 -28.87 -34.59
C ASP A 1008 -30.41 -27.71 -35.24
N LEU A 1009 -29.30 -27.31 -34.62
CA LEU A 1009 -28.43 -26.23 -35.09
C LEU A 1009 -27.13 -26.76 -35.71
N ASP A 1010 -26.57 -25.98 -36.64
CA ASP A 1010 -25.24 -26.27 -37.19
C ASP A 1010 -24.15 -26.10 -36.11
N THR A 1011 -23.46 -27.19 -35.81
CA THR A 1011 -22.38 -27.23 -34.83
C THR A 1011 -21.14 -26.43 -35.23
N THR A 1012 -20.96 -26.12 -36.52
CA THR A 1012 -19.82 -25.30 -36.98
C THR A 1012 -20.02 -23.81 -36.70
N ASP A 1013 -21.28 -23.38 -36.60
CA ASP A 1013 -21.65 -22.03 -36.20
C ASP A 1013 -21.96 -21.95 -34.70
N GLY A 1014 -22.88 -22.78 -34.24
CA GLY A 1014 -23.40 -22.83 -32.87
C GLY A 1014 -24.32 -21.65 -32.56
N VAL A 1015 -24.18 -21.12 -31.35
CA VAL A 1015 -24.95 -19.95 -30.87
C VAL A 1015 -24.01 -18.85 -30.41
N VAL A 1016 -24.48 -17.60 -30.38
CA VAL A 1016 -23.84 -16.52 -29.64
C VAL A 1016 -24.18 -16.71 -28.17
N ARG A 1017 -23.19 -16.67 -27.26
CA ARG A 1017 -23.42 -16.78 -25.82
C ARG A 1017 -22.84 -15.58 -25.07
N VAL A 1018 -23.70 -14.91 -24.33
CA VAL A 1018 -23.36 -13.87 -23.35
C VAL A 1018 -23.58 -14.46 -21.96
N SER A 1019 -22.50 -14.66 -21.22
CA SER A 1019 -22.53 -15.24 -19.87
C SER A 1019 -21.93 -14.28 -18.86
N MET A 1020 -22.77 -13.83 -17.93
CA MET A 1020 -22.45 -12.79 -16.96
C MET A 1020 -22.25 -13.40 -15.57
N ALA A 1021 -21.68 -12.64 -14.66
CA ALA A 1021 -21.62 -12.93 -13.23
C ALA A 1021 -22.04 -11.70 -12.41
N HIS A 1022 -22.24 -11.85 -11.11
CA HIS A 1022 -22.63 -10.77 -10.19
C HIS A 1022 -21.71 -9.52 -10.20
N TYR A 1023 -20.49 -9.59 -10.75
CA TYR A 1023 -19.63 -8.42 -10.95
C TYR A 1023 -19.82 -7.66 -12.28
N ASN A 1024 -20.62 -8.19 -13.20
CA ASN A 1024 -20.96 -7.49 -14.44
C ASN A 1024 -21.99 -6.40 -14.17
N THR A 1025 -21.97 -5.34 -14.97
CA THR A 1025 -22.78 -4.13 -14.71
C THR A 1025 -23.91 -3.97 -15.72
N LEU A 1026 -24.92 -3.18 -15.38
CA LEU A 1026 -26.02 -2.86 -16.30
C LEU A 1026 -25.51 -2.09 -17.51
N GLU A 1027 -24.51 -1.23 -17.33
CA GLU A 1027 -23.87 -0.46 -18.39
C GLU A 1027 -23.12 -1.36 -19.38
N GLU A 1028 -22.43 -2.40 -18.90
CA GLU A 1028 -21.77 -3.39 -19.77
C GLU A 1028 -22.81 -4.11 -20.64
N ILE A 1029 -23.97 -4.45 -20.09
CA ILE A 1029 -25.05 -5.11 -20.84
C ILE A 1029 -25.75 -4.14 -21.79
N GLN A 1030 -25.91 -2.88 -21.39
CA GLN A 1030 -26.40 -1.84 -22.29
C GLN A 1030 -25.45 -1.65 -23.48
N ALA A 1031 -24.13 -1.67 -23.25
CA ALA A 1031 -23.14 -1.60 -24.33
C ALA A 1031 -23.23 -2.78 -25.30
N VAL A 1032 -23.55 -3.99 -24.83
CA VAL A 1032 -23.85 -5.14 -25.69
C VAL A 1032 -25.05 -4.85 -26.59
N ILE A 1033 -26.13 -4.34 -26.00
CA ILE A 1033 -27.37 -4.00 -26.72
C ILE A 1033 -27.10 -2.93 -27.78
N ASP A 1034 -26.43 -1.85 -27.40
CA ASP A 1034 -26.13 -0.73 -28.31
C ASP A 1034 -25.23 -1.19 -29.47
N THR A 1035 -24.24 -2.02 -29.18
CA THR A 1035 -23.35 -2.60 -30.20
C THR A 1035 -24.12 -3.52 -31.16
N LEU A 1036 -25.02 -4.36 -30.64
CA LEU A 1036 -25.90 -5.19 -31.47
C LEU A 1036 -26.83 -4.35 -32.35
N GLN A 1037 -27.39 -3.26 -31.83
CA GLN A 1037 -28.24 -2.33 -32.61
C GLN A 1037 -27.45 -1.66 -33.75
N ASN A 1038 -26.21 -1.28 -33.50
CA ASN A 1038 -25.35 -0.62 -34.49
C ASN A 1038 -24.91 -1.57 -35.61
N ILE A 1039 -24.58 -2.82 -35.28
CA ILE A 1039 -24.08 -3.81 -36.24
C ILE A 1039 -25.23 -4.44 -37.03
N ILE A 1040 -26.31 -4.78 -36.35
CA ILE A 1040 -27.44 -5.51 -36.93
C ILE A 1040 -28.53 -4.48 -37.24
N VAL A 1041 -28.29 -3.71 -38.30
CA VAL A 1041 -29.27 -2.77 -38.84
C VAL A 1041 -30.44 -3.57 -39.41
N LYS A 1042 -31.63 -3.30 -38.90
CA LYS A 1042 -32.89 -3.91 -39.34
C LYS A 1042 -32.98 -3.79 -40.88
N ARG A 1043 -33.03 -4.92 -41.58
CA ARG A 1043 -33.33 -4.93 -43.02
C ARG A 1043 -34.77 -4.54 -43.28
#